data_AF-A0A7C9HDW3-F1
#
_entry.id   AF-A0A7C9HDW3-F1
#
_cell.length_a   1.000
_cell.length_b   1.000
_cell.length_c   1.000
_cell.angle_alpha   90.00
_cell.angle_beta   90.00
_cell.angle_gamma   90.00
#
_symmetry.space_group_name_H-M   'P 1'
#
loop_
_entity.id
_entity.type
_entity.pdbx_description
1 polymer ?
#
loop_
_entity_poly.entity_id
_entity_poly.type
_entity_poly.pdbx_seq_one_letter_code
_entity_poly.pdbx_strand_id
1 'polypeptide(L)'
;MMNKINFITGTNYTLSELFSDEGKIIIPDLQRDYCWGDEVHTKNKIELVSDFTTNLIQSFEQEQRNKLNLGLIYGYESLESHIQLCDGQQRITTLYLLIGMLNKKVEGNPFRKLLISDYEYLKDDKEPYLQYSIRESSLYFLSDLVCHFFIEEANDKENVKYVENIESAQWFFNDYKDDASIQSMLRALKKMETILGDKTAEWCYEFGKFLTTQLTFMYYDMGNRKNGEETFVVINTTGEPLTATQNLKPLVIHADINKGYARTDADGHTSTIAIDWEEIETWFWKNRGNGNDTAEAGFDEFLRWVTMSYADKETLQQVLKQKTAHFPYEKIAFKKVYECWKVTQFLFNEWGNTIYPKKDFLSPKESEKAISQLDCFQLLPLMTYCLQWNVTEAKDSNLLRWYHFLHNIARKSDVGKAVNDLVYDAIEMVKSYQDVLELIENKKCLKISETILTDEERLKLTILKENIGDREAIEEAFWKAQNRDEIKSHHIWAGEIKPLIDWATAENGFHLDAFNGYLNMFDRLFEGNCEDNIDLVRRALLTRSLANYPIKQGNEFNFGWGWADWHQLIWENSEAFRKFFDDCIKNAETDLEAYLKSLCDEFPLEQDWAEFVHCPYLLEYCNTKHTICNDGKNHILVKNSWSKPFAVKNAHLLYSLGATWQNGNILFDEKYPQWRVWYYQGQIGNCVVIENTERNVAIDVVCSVTECTITLFRRKTDEENIREYFSTICSTPEWEWNGERWKKMIDYKLDNGKVRDVLDELIGRIEQMD
;
A
#
# COMPACT_ATOMS: atom_id res chain seq x y z
N MET A 1 14.10 63.95 6.97
CA MET A 1 13.94 62.84 7.92
C MET A 1 12.82 61.98 7.38
N MET A 2 13.15 61.02 6.51
CA MET A 2 12.23 60.01 6.00
C MET A 2 12.38 58.75 6.87
N ASN A 3 11.27 58.05 7.08
CA ASN A 3 11.12 56.98 8.05
C ASN A 3 12.08 55.82 7.77
N LYS A 4 12.89 55.46 8.77
CA LYS A 4 13.70 54.24 8.81
C LYS A 4 12.77 53.03 8.80
N ILE A 5 12.85 52.15 7.80
CA ILE A 5 12.07 50.91 7.73
C ILE A 5 12.87 49.79 8.41
N ASN A 6 12.37 49.29 9.56
CA ASN A 6 12.82 48.01 10.10
C ASN A 6 11.99 46.90 9.44
N PHE A 7 12.63 45.83 8.95
CA PHE A 7 11.89 44.73 8.33
C PHE A 7 11.14 43.92 9.38
N ILE A 8 9.85 43.66 9.13
CA ILE A 8 8.92 43.00 10.04
C ILE A 8 8.51 41.68 9.41
N THR A 9 8.71 40.59 10.14
CA THR A 9 8.30 39.25 9.71
C THR A 9 6.81 39.20 9.34
N GLY A 10 6.48 38.51 8.25
CA GLY A 10 5.12 38.38 7.72
C GLY A 10 4.60 39.62 6.96
N THR A 11 5.41 40.66 6.78
CA THR A 11 5.03 41.87 6.03
C THR A 11 5.52 41.78 4.58
N ASN A 12 4.71 42.32 3.66
CA ASN A 12 5.06 42.41 2.24
C ASN A 12 5.83 43.70 1.94
N TYR A 13 7.00 43.57 1.32
CA TYR A 13 7.87 44.68 0.90
C TYR A 13 8.02 44.71 -0.61
N THR A 14 7.97 45.92 -1.19
CA THR A 14 8.25 46.16 -2.59
C THR A 14 9.76 46.15 -2.87
N LEU A 15 10.16 46.01 -4.14
CA LEU A 15 11.57 46.16 -4.51
C LEU A 15 12.11 47.56 -4.16
N SER A 16 11.27 48.60 -4.23
CA SER A 16 11.66 49.94 -3.83
C SER A 16 11.90 50.10 -2.32
N GLU A 17 11.29 49.25 -1.49
CA GLU A 17 11.51 49.22 -0.04
C GLU A 17 12.68 48.28 0.33
N LEU A 18 12.93 47.25 -0.47
CA LEU A 18 14.06 46.33 -0.29
C LEU A 18 15.41 46.97 -0.69
N PHE A 19 15.41 47.81 -1.73
CA PHE A 19 16.60 48.48 -2.26
C PHE A 19 16.55 50.00 -2.02
N SER A 20 16.49 50.40 -0.76
CA SER A 20 16.45 51.81 -0.36
C SER A 20 17.22 52.11 0.92
N ASP A 21 17.43 53.39 1.19
CA ASP A 21 18.05 53.93 2.40
C ASP A 21 19.47 53.36 2.66
N GLU A 22 19.78 53.02 3.92
CA GLU A 22 21.02 52.36 4.37
C GLU A 22 20.91 50.83 4.31
N GLY A 23 19.82 50.28 3.76
CA GLY A 23 19.60 48.85 3.71
C GLY A 23 20.58 48.15 2.76
N LYS A 24 20.97 46.91 3.05
CA LYS A 24 21.73 46.05 2.12
C LYS A 24 21.13 44.66 2.11
N ILE A 25 21.01 44.08 0.91
CA ILE A 25 20.67 42.68 0.72
C ILE A 25 21.96 41.91 0.47
N ILE A 26 22.30 41.03 1.40
CA ILE A 26 23.56 40.31 1.41
C ILE A 26 23.28 38.84 1.09
N ILE A 27 23.94 38.33 0.05
CA ILE A 27 24.03 36.90 -0.25
C ILE A 27 25.19 36.33 0.58
N PRO A 28 24.94 35.56 1.66
CA PRO A 28 26.00 35.04 2.52
C PRO A 28 26.81 33.93 1.85
N ASP A 29 27.97 33.61 2.43
CA ASP A 29 28.88 32.53 2.01
C ASP A 29 28.20 31.16 1.86
N LEU A 30 27.20 30.88 2.69
CA LEU A 30 26.45 29.62 2.69
C LEU A 30 25.63 29.42 1.41
N GLN A 31 25.23 30.48 0.72
CA GLN A 31 24.41 30.39 -0.50
C GLN A 31 25.21 29.88 -1.69
N ARG A 32 24.61 29.04 -2.54
CA ARG A 32 25.22 28.61 -3.81
C ARG A 32 25.43 29.76 -4.80
N ASP A 33 26.25 29.54 -5.84
CA ASP A 33 26.43 30.49 -6.95
C ASP A 33 25.12 30.87 -7.64
N TYR A 34 25.10 32.09 -8.20
CA TYR A 34 24.04 32.49 -9.12
C TYR A 34 24.12 31.65 -10.38
N CYS A 35 23.04 30.96 -10.75
CA CYS A 35 23.06 29.98 -11.84
C CYS A 35 21.84 30.05 -12.77
N TRP A 36 20.93 31.01 -12.58
CA TRP A 36 19.74 31.14 -13.42
C TRP A 36 20.06 31.50 -14.88
N GLY A 37 21.20 32.13 -15.15
CA GLY A 37 21.67 32.42 -16.51
C GLY A 37 22.25 31.20 -17.25
N ASP A 38 22.38 30.05 -16.59
CA ASP A 38 23.03 28.86 -17.12
C ASP A 38 22.02 27.85 -17.68
N GLU A 39 22.38 27.21 -18.79
CA GLU A 39 21.53 26.22 -19.50
C GLU A 39 21.59 24.81 -18.86
N VAL A 40 21.90 24.70 -17.56
CA VAL A 40 22.31 23.43 -16.91
C VAL A 40 21.23 22.82 -16.00
N HIS A 41 20.22 23.60 -15.57
CA HIS A 41 19.38 23.22 -14.41
C HIS A 41 17.99 22.65 -14.73
N THR A 42 17.58 22.57 -15.99
CA THR A 42 16.30 21.95 -16.38
C THR A 42 16.53 20.69 -17.21
N LYS A 43 15.63 19.69 -17.12
CA LYS A 43 15.68 18.45 -17.95
C LYS A 43 15.80 18.73 -19.46
N ASN A 44 15.45 19.94 -19.89
CA ASN A 44 15.46 20.41 -21.27
C ASN A 44 16.64 21.34 -21.62
N LYS A 45 17.59 21.60 -20.70
CA LYS A 45 18.74 22.53 -20.89
C LYS A 45 18.34 23.97 -21.26
N ILE A 46 17.32 24.50 -20.59
CA ILE A 46 16.85 25.88 -20.75
C ILE A 46 17.17 26.66 -19.47
N GLU A 47 17.71 27.87 -19.62
CA GLU A 47 17.96 28.82 -18.53
C GLU A 47 16.66 29.48 -18.02
N LEU A 48 16.64 29.92 -16.76
CA LEU A 48 15.41 30.34 -16.07
C LEU A 48 15.09 31.84 -16.17
N VAL A 49 16.05 32.66 -16.61
CA VAL A 49 15.93 34.12 -16.75
C VAL A 49 14.92 34.49 -17.84
N SER A 50 14.93 33.80 -18.98
CA SER A 50 14.02 34.12 -20.09
C SER A 50 12.55 33.93 -19.70
N ASP A 51 12.21 32.78 -19.12
CA ASP A 51 10.84 32.50 -18.68
C ASP A 51 10.42 33.45 -17.55
N PHE A 52 11.30 33.67 -16.57
CA PHE A 52 11.01 34.58 -15.46
C PHE A 52 10.76 36.01 -15.94
N THR A 53 11.63 36.55 -16.80
CA THR A 53 11.49 37.90 -17.35
C THR A 53 10.23 38.00 -18.21
N THR A 54 9.97 37.02 -19.08
CA THR A 54 8.79 37.02 -19.95
C THR A 54 7.48 36.98 -19.16
N ASN A 55 7.42 36.20 -18.07
CA ASN A 55 6.26 36.15 -17.18
C ASN A 55 5.99 37.50 -16.51
N LEU A 56 7.04 38.23 -16.08
CA LEU A 56 6.89 39.57 -15.53
C LEU A 56 6.37 40.57 -16.56
N ILE A 57 6.87 40.49 -17.80
CA ILE A 57 6.42 41.32 -18.92
C ILE A 57 4.94 41.05 -19.23
N GLN A 58 4.53 39.79 -19.33
CA GLN A 58 3.13 39.42 -19.54
C GLN A 58 2.24 39.93 -18.40
N SER A 59 2.69 39.83 -17.15
CA SER A 59 1.96 40.34 -15.99
C SER A 59 1.76 41.86 -16.05
N PHE A 60 2.79 42.59 -16.51
CA PHE A 60 2.73 44.03 -16.73
C PHE A 60 1.77 44.40 -17.88
N GLU A 61 1.85 43.70 -19.02
CA GLU A 61 1.03 43.96 -20.20
C GLU A 61 -0.45 43.60 -20.00
N GLN A 62 -0.78 42.71 -19.07
CA GLN A 62 -2.16 42.31 -18.73
C GLN A 62 -2.89 43.28 -17.76
N GLU A 63 -2.31 44.45 -17.45
CA GLU A 63 -2.88 45.50 -16.59
C GLU A 63 -3.48 45.00 -15.25
N GLN A 64 -2.82 44.05 -14.57
CA GLN A 64 -3.23 43.70 -13.20
C GLN A 64 -2.94 44.87 -12.26
N ARG A 65 -3.98 45.63 -11.86
CA ARG A 65 -3.88 46.78 -10.95
C ARG A 65 -3.53 46.43 -9.49
N ASN A 66 -3.25 45.16 -9.20
CA ASN A 66 -2.97 44.66 -7.85
C ASN A 66 -1.48 44.38 -7.69
N LYS A 67 -0.99 44.46 -6.45
CA LYS A 67 0.38 44.05 -6.10
C LYS A 67 0.59 42.56 -6.41
N LEU A 68 1.64 42.23 -7.14
CA LEU A 68 2.01 40.85 -7.48
C LEU A 68 3.01 40.33 -6.43
N ASN A 69 2.58 39.34 -5.65
CA ASN A 69 3.47 38.71 -4.67
C ASN A 69 4.32 37.63 -5.36
N LEU A 70 5.64 37.78 -5.32
CA LEU A 70 6.61 36.85 -5.91
C LEU A 70 7.05 35.74 -4.94
N GLY A 71 6.42 35.67 -3.76
CA GLY A 71 6.62 34.65 -2.73
C GLY A 71 7.41 35.16 -1.52
N LEU A 72 7.93 34.19 -0.76
CA LEU A 72 8.67 34.43 0.48
C LEU A 72 10.15 34.71 0.20
N ILE A 73 10.72 35.59 1.03
CA ILE A 73 12.16 35.79 1.21
C ILE A 73 12.47 35.53 2.69
N TYR A 74 13.35 34.58 2.93
CA TYR A 74 13.86 34.27 4.26
C TYR A 74 15.19 34.97 4.45
N GLY A 75 15.35 35.66 5.58
CA GLY A 75 16.62 36.28 5.93
C GLY A 75 16.73 36.60 7.41
N TYR A 76 17.87 37.10 7.83
CA TYR A 76 18.09 37.63 9.18
C TYR A 76 18.91 38.91 9.11
N GLU A 77 18.66 39.84 10.02
CA GLU A 77 19.48 41.05 10.13
C GLU A 77 20.79 40.73 10.88
N SER A 78 21.92 41.04 10.25
CA SER A 78 23.26 40.85 10.85
C SER A 78 23.84 42.13 11.44
N LEU A 79 23.55 43.25 10.80
CA LEU A 79 23.73 44.63 11.24
C LEU A 79 22.41 45.35 10.94
N GLU A 80 22.14 46.48 11.59
CA GLU A 80 20.89 47.22 11.39
C GLU A 80 20.69 47.48 9.88
N SER A 81 19.53 47.11 9.34
CA SER A 81 19.16 47.21 7.92
C SER A 81 19.97 46.35 6.93
N HIS A 82 20.86 45.46 7.38
CA HIS A 82 21.61 44.53 6.53
C HIS A 82 21.03 43.11 6.62
N ILE A 83 20.21 42.75 5.63
CA ILE A 83 19.55 41.43 5.56
C ILE A 83 20.48 40.42 4.90
N GLN A 84 20.82 39.35 5.60
CA GLN A 84 21.45 38.18 5.00
C GLN A 84 20.40 37.19 4.51
N LEU A 85 20.42 36.84 3.21
CA LEU A 85 19.43 35.96 2.61
C LEU A 85 19.69 34.47 2.89
N CYS A 86 18.66 33.80 3.39
CA CYS A 86 18.60 32.35 3.57
C CYS A 86 17.89 31.64 2.41
N ASP A 87 16.98 32.30 1.70
CA ASP A 87 16.37 31.80 0.47
C ASP A 87 15.91 32.97 -0.42
N GLY A 88 15.73 32.71 -1.72
CA GLY A 88 15.28 33.71 -2.69
C GLY A 88 16.41 34.42 -3.45
N GLN A 89 17.67 34.05 -3.21
CA GLN A 89 18.84 34.70 -3.80
C GLN A 89 18.82 34.79 -5.34
N GLN A 90 18.39 33.73 -6.05
CA GLN A 90 18.38 33.71 -7.51
C GLN A 90 17.33 34.68 -8.09
N ARG A 91 16.15 34.74 -7.45
CA ARG A 91 15.05 35.64 -7.82
C ARG A 91 15.45 37.10 -7.62
N ILE A 92 15.98 37.42 -6.44
CA ILE A 92 16.41 38.78 -6.08
C ILE A 92 17.54 39.26 -6.99
N THR A 93 18.55 38.43 -7.24
CA THR A 93 19.67 38.78 -8.13
C THR A 93 19.18 39.07 -9.55
N THR A 94 18.30 38.22 -10.08
CA THR A 94 17.74 38.40 -11.43
C THR A 94 16.93 39.70 -11.55
N LEU A 95 16.12 40.04 -10.54
CA LEU A 95 15.36 41.30 -10.50
C LEU A 95 16.28 42.52 -10.41
N TYR A 96 17.34 42.43 -9.60
CA TYR A 96 18.32 43.50 -9.46
C TYR A 96 19.04 43.79 -10.79
N LEU A 97 19.49 42.74 -11.50
CA LEU A 97 20.09 42.86 -12.83
C LEU A 97 19.10 43.45 -13.86
N LEU A 98 17.83 43.04 -13.80
CA LEU A 98 16.78 43.56 -14.68
C LEU A 98 16.52 45.06 -14.45
N ILE A 99 16.48 45.52 -13.19
CA ILE A 99 16.41 46.95 -12.86
C ILE A 99 17.60 47.70 -13.45
N GLY A 100 18.81 47.13 -13.37
CA GLY A 100 20.02 47.69 -13.97
C GLY A 100 19.91 47.87 -15.49
N MET A 101 19.45 46.85 -16.20
CA MET A 101 19.22 46.90 -17.65
C MET A 101 18.17 47.94 -18.04
N LEU A 102 17.10 48.06 -17.27
CA LEU A 102 16.07 49.08 -17.47
C LEU A 102 16.60 50.48 -17.20
N ASN A 103 17.43 50.66 -16.17
CA ASN A 103 18.09 51.93 -15.89
C ASN A 103 18.95 52.39 -17.07
N LYS A 104 19.74 51.47 -17.65
CA LYS A 104 20.58 51.74 -18.83
C LYS A 104 19.76 52.09 -20.08
N LYS A 105 18.58 51.50 -20.25
CA LYS A 105 17.71 51.72 -21.42
C LYS A 105 16.97 53.05 -21.40
N VAL A 106 16.87 53.72 -20.24
CA VAL A 106 16.06 54.93 -20.07
C VAL A 106 16.97 56.12 -19.76
N GLU A 107 16.87 57.16 -20.60
CA GLU A 107 17.65 58.38 -20.46
C GLU A 107 17.48 59.00 -19.06
N GLY A 108 18.59 59.45 -18.46
CA GLY A 108 18.59 60.09 -17.15
C GLY A 108 18.70 59.14 -15.95
N ASN A 109 18.90 57.83 -16.18
CA ASN A 109 19.11 56.83 -15.12
C ASN A 109 18.05 56.87 -13.99
N PRO A 110 16.75 56.74 -14.31
CA PRO A 110 15.67 56.97 -13.34
C PRO A 110 15.65 55.97 -12.16
N PHE A 111 16.25 54.79 -12.32
CA PHE A 111 16.28 53.74 -11.31
C PHE A 111 17.63 53.65 -10.57
N ARG A 112 18.56 54.58 -10.81
CA ARG A 112 19.90 54.60 -10.18
C ARG A 112 19.86 54.49 -8.67
N LYS A 113 18.86 55.12 -8.04
CA LYS A 113 18.66 55.11 -6.58
C LYS A 113 18.22 53.77 -6.00
N LEU A 114 17.85 52.80 -6.83
CA LEU A 114 17.54 51.42 -6.44
C LEU A 114 18.72 50.48 -6.68
N LEU A 115 19.76 50.95 -7.38
CA LEU A 115 21.00 50.20 -7.59
C LEU A 115 22.02 50.57 -6.53
N ILE A 116 22.18 51.88 -6.28
CA ILE A 116 23.20 52.42 -5.38
C ILE A 116 22.75 53.76 -4.76
N SER A 117 23.09 53.95 -3.48
CA SER A 117 22.73 55.15 -2.72
C SER A 117 23.51 56.39 -3.22
N ASP A 118 23.00 57.60 -2.91
CA ASP A 118 23.71 58.85 -3.25
C ASP A 118 25.07 58.95 -2.52
N TYR A 119 25.17 58.37 -1.32
CA TYR A 119 26.40 58.39 -0.53
C TYR A 119 27.44 57.43 -1.14
N GLU A 120 27.07 56.18 -1.38
CA GLU A 120 27.93 55.17 -1.99
C GLU A 120 28.43 55.59 -3.37
N TYR A 121 27.55 56.09 -4.22
CA TYR A 121 27.91 56.46 -5.59
C TYR A 121 28.86 57.66 -5.68
N LEU A 122 28.71 58.66 -4.79
CA LEU A 122 29.43 59.95 -4.90
C LEU A 122 30.58 60.11 -3.90
N LYS A 123 30.60 59.36 -2.80
CA LYS A 123 31.45 59.68 -1.64
C LYS A 123 32.19 58.51 -1.02
N ASP A 124 31.84 57.27 -1.34
CA ASP A 124 32.44 56.08 -0.71
C ASP A 124 33.00 55.10 -1.76
N ASP A 125 33.19 53.84 -1.34
CA ASP A 125 33.72 52.72 -2.11
C ASP A 125 32.73 52.09 -3.11
N LYS A 126 31.58 52.74 -3.32
CA LYS A 126 30.59 52.43 -4.35
C LYS A 126 29.91 51.08 -4.14
N GLU A 127 29.51 50.78 -2.92
CA GLU A 127 28.82 49.53 -2.64
C GLU A 127 27.36 49.55 -3.14
N PRO A 128 26.96 48.60 -4.00
CA PRO A 128 25.58 48.44 -4.42
C PRO A 128 24.67 47.94 -3.27
N TYR A 129 23.35 47.99 -3.50
CA TYR A 129 22.35 47.45 -2.57
C TYR A 129 22.34 45.92 -2.48
N LEU A 130 22.76 45.22 -3.53
CA LEU A 130 22.91 43.75 -3.55
C LEU A 130 24.40 43.40 -3.44
N GLN A 131 24.76 42.61 -2.43
CA GLN A 131 26.15 42.24 -2.14
C GLN A 131 26.32 40.72 -2.07
N TYR A 132 27.44 40.20 -2.58
CA TYR A 132 27.87 38.81 -2.38
C TYR A 132 28.97 38.78 -1.32
N SER A 133 28.65 38.29 -0.11
CA SER A 133 29.61 38.23 0.99
C SER A 133 30.72 37.20 0.72
N ILE A 134 31.95 37.54 1.09
CA ILE A 134 33.14 36.65 1.07
C ILE A 134 33.58 36.23 -0.35
N ARG A 135 32.83 36.58 -1.40
CA ARG A 135 33.20 36.43 -2.81
C ARG A 135 33.67 37.75 -3.38
N GLU A 136 34.94 38.08 -3.17
CA GLU A 136 35.53 39.36 -3.56
C GLU A 136 35.29 39.68 -5.06
N SER A 137 35.48 38.72 -5.96
CA SER A 137 35.24 38.89 -7.40
C SER A 137 33.80 39.30 -7.71
N SER A 138 32.80 38.56 -7.23
CA SER A 138 31.38 38.85 -7.45
C SER A 138 30.94 40.19 -6.83
N LEU A 139 31.48 40.52 -5.65
CA LEU A 139 31.22 41.80 -4.97
C LEU A 139 31.74 42.98 -5.78
N TYR A 140 33.02 42.96 -6.19
CA TYR A 140 33.63 44.02 -6.99
C TYR A 140 32.98 44.12 -8.37
N PHE A 141 32.69 42.98 -9.00
CA PHE A 141 32.02 42.98 -10.30
C PHE A 141 30.64 43.64 -10.26
N LEU A 142 29.82 43.42 -9.22
CA LEU A 142 28.52 44.09 -9.11
C LEU A 142 28.67 45.61 -8.94
N SER A 143 29.67 46.07 -8.17
CA SER A 143 29.96 47.50 -8.04
C SER A 143 30.37 48.09 -9.39
N ASP A 144 31.30 47.45 -10.10
CA ASP A 144 31.77 47.89 -11.41
C ASP A 144 30.64 47.86 -12.45
N LEU A 145 29.83 46.81 -12.46
CA LEU A 145 28.68 46.66 -13.36
C LEU A 145 27.66 47.77 -13.14
N VAL A 146 27.36 48.11 -11.88
CA VAL A 146 26.45 49.23 -11.56
C VAL A 146 27.04 50.55 -12.03
N CYS A 147 28.29 50.84 -11.68
CA CYS A 147 28.89 52.15 -11.90
C CYS A 147 29.30 52.41 -13.35
N HIS A 148 29.76 51.39 -14.06
CA HIS A 148 30.37 51.53 -15.39
C HIS A 148 29.52 50.95 -16.53
N PHE A 149 28.47 50.17 -16.23
CA PHE A 149 27.58 49.62 -17.26
C PHE A 149 26.12 50.05 -17.10
N PHE A 150 25.52 49.93 -15.92
CA PHE A 150 24.10 50.26 -15.73
C PHE A 150 23.82 51.76 -15.64
N ILE A 151 24.76 52.54 -15.13
CA ILE A 151 24.63 54.00 -15.00
C ILE A 151 25.33 54.65 -16.19
N GLU A 152 24.55 55.30 -17.05
CA GLU A 152 25.08 56.00 -18.23
C GLU A 152 25.48 57.45 -17.87
N GLU A 153 26.76 57.78 -18.00
CA GLU A 153 27.23 59.16 -17.85
C GLU A 153 27.30 59.88 -19.22
N ALA A 154 26.74 61.09 -19.29
CA ALA A 154 26.55 61.84 -20.54
C ALA A 154 27.84 62.18 -21.32
N ASN A 155 29.03 61.98 -20.72
CA ASN A 155 30.34 62.30 -21.32
C ASN A 155 31.34 61.13 -21.27
N ASP A 156 30.90 59.92 -20.92
CA ASP A 156 31.81 58.79 -20.80
C ASP A 156 32.10 58.16 -22.18
N LYS A 157 33.35 58.30 -22.63
CA LYS A 157 33.83 57.74 -23.91
C LYS A 157 34.07 56.24 -23.86
N GLU A 158 34.05 55.64 -22.67
CA GLU A 158 34.24 54.20 -22.45
C GLU A 158 32.93 53.45 -22.18
N ASN A 159 31.79 54.12 -22.28
CA ASN A 159 30.49 53.54 -22.00
C ASN A 159 30.21 52.33 -22.90
N VAL A 160 30.13 51.16 -22.26
CA VAL A 160 29.89 49.87 -22.91
C VAL A 160 28.42 49.80 -23.33
N LYS A 161 28.18 49.77 -24.65
CA LYS A 161 26.82 49.84 -25.19
C LYS A 161 26.04 48.52 -25.09
N TYR A 162 26.71 47.39 -25.36
CA TYR A 162 26.08 46.06 -25.39
C TYR A 162 26.72 45.13 -24.37
N VAL A 163 25.94 44.18 -23.84
CA VAL A 163 26.41 43.21 -22.83
C VAL A 163 27.61 42.41 -23.34
N GLU A 164 27.63 42.06 -24.62
CA GLU A 164 28.74 41.30 -25.23
C GLU A 164 30.09 42.04 -25.24
N ASN A 165 30.10 43.35 -25.00
CA ASN A 165 31.33 44.15 -24.94
C ASN A 165 31.85 44.33 -23.51
N ILE A 166 31.14 43.87 -22.48
CA ILE A 166 31.54 44.03 -21.06
C ILE A 166 32.91 43.40 -20.81
N GLU A 167 33.16 42.19 -21.30
CA GLU A 167 34.44 41.49 -21.10
C GLU A 167 35.65 42.19 -21.74
N SER A 168 35.41 43.15 -22.63
CA SER A 168 36.46 43.97 -23.28
C SER A 168 36.64 45.34 -22.63
N ALA A 169 35.86 45.66 -21.60
CA ALA A 169 35.93 46.95 -20.91
C ALA A 169 37.18 47.06 -20.03
N GLN A 170 37.71 48.27 -19.85
CA GLN A 170 38.93 48.47 -19.06
C GLN A 170 38.74 48.14 -17.57
N TRP A 171 37.52 48.30 -17.05
CA TRP A 171 37.16 47.95 -15.68
C TRP A 171 36.92 46.44 -15.48
N PHE A 172 36.87 45.64 -16.55
CA PHE A 172 36.62 44.21 -16.43
C PHE A 172 37.93 43.45 -16.10
N PHE A 173 38.10 43.06 -14.84
CA PHE A 173 39.27 42.33 -14.37
C PHE A 173 39.30 40.89 -14.86
N ASN A 174 40.49 40.31 -15.04
CA ASN A 174 40.62 38.91 -15.50
C ASN A 174 40.02 37.90 -14.52
N ASP A 175 40.12 38.16 -13.21
CA ASP A 175 39.59 37.28 -12.17
C ASP A 175 38.07 37.11 -12.26
N TYR A 176 37.36 38.04 -12.92
CA TYR A 176 35.93 37.94 -13.18
C TYR A 176 35.56 36.80 -14.14
N LYS A 177 36.51 36.32 -14.95
CA LYS A 177 36.29 35.22 -15.90
C LYS A 177 36.16 33.87 -15.21
N ASP A 178 36.78 33.73 -14.05
CA ASP A 178 36.86 32.48 -13.31
C ASP A 178 35.74 32.32 -12.27
N ASP A 179 34.96 33.38 -12.00
CA ASP A 179 33.83 33.36 -11.07
C ASP A 179 32.53 32.88 -11.75
N ALA A 180 32.00 31.74 -11.28
CA ALA A 180 30.81 31.12 -11.84
C ALA A 180 29.56 32.01 -11.76
N SER A 181 29.40 32.77 -10.67
CA SER A 181 28.26 33.67 -10.50
C SER A 181 28.33 34.80 -11.53
N ILE A 182 29.51 35.40 -11.74
CA ILE A 182 29.71 36.45 -12.75
C ILE A 182 29.38 35.94 -14.16
N GLN A 183 29.88 34.75 -14.51
CA GLN A 183 29.61 34.17 -15.83
C GLN A 183 28.11 33.95 -16.08
N SER A 184 27.39 33.47 -15.06
CA SER A 184 25.94 33.32 -15.10
C SER A 184 25.22 34.67 -15.16
N MET A 185 25.68 35.70 -14.45
CA MET A 185 25.14 37.07 -14.53
C MET A 185 25.29 37.65 -15.95
N LEU A 186 26.46 37.50 -16.60
CA LEU A 186 26.69 37.95 -17.97
C LEU A 186 25.75 37.27 -18.97
N ARG A 187 25.52 35.96 -18.81
CA ARG A 187 24.55 35.20 -19.63
C ARG A 187 23.13 35.71 -19.40
N ALA A 188 22.73 35.92 -18.14
CA ALA A 188 21.43 36.47 -17.78
C ALA A 188 21.20 37.85 -18.41
N LEU A 189 22.20 38.75 -18.30
CA LEU A 189 22.16 40.08 -18.91
C LEU A 189 21.99 40.01 -20.43
N LYS A 190 22.69 39.09 -21.11
CA LYS A 190 22.57 38.92 -22.57
C LYS A 190 21.16 38.49 -22.99
N LYS A 191 20.50 37.63 -22.19
CA LYS A 191 19.11 37.22 -22.43
C LYS A 191 18.16 38.39 -22.20
N MET A 192 18.33 39.14 -21.10
CA MET A 192 17.54 40.34 -20.83
C MET A 192 17.71 41.41 -21.91
N GLU A 193 18.94 41.65 -22.39
CA GLU A 193 19.23 42.58 -23.49
C GLU A 193 18.49 42.19 -24.77
N THR A 194 18.43 40.88 -25.06
CA THR A 194 17.68 40.34 -26.20
C THR A 194 16.17 40.55 -26.03
N ILE A 195 15.62 40.23 -24.86
CA ILE A 195 14.18 40.34 -24.55
C ILE A 195 13.71 41.79 -24.55
N LEU A 196 14.54 42.71 -24.05
CA LEU A 196 14.24 44.16 -24.01
C LEU A 196 14.61 44.89 -25.31
N GLY A 197 15.17 44.18 -26.30
CA GLY A 197 15.74 44.76 -27.51
C GLY A 197 14.72 45.53 -28.36
N ASP A 198 13.47 45.05 -28.41
CA ASP A 198 12.37 45.61 -29.21
C ASP A 198 11.50 46.62 -28.46
N LYS A 199 11.74 46.83 -27.16
CA LYS A 199 10.95 47.72 -26.30
C LYS A 199 11.48 49.17 -26.33
N THR A 200 10.58 50.15 -26.32
CA THR A 200 10.93 51.58 -26.30
C THR A 200 11.37 52.03 -24.91
N ALA A 201 12.06 53.18 -24.82
CA ALA A 201 12.50 53.74 -23.54
C ALA A 201 11.32 54.05 -22.60
N GLU A 202 10.21 54.56 -23.15
CA GLU A 202 8.98 54.83 -22.39
C GLU A 202 8.38 53.54 -21.82
N TRP A 203 8.38 52.47 -22.61
CA TRP A 203 7.89 51.17 -22.16
C TRP A 203 8.78 50.62 -21.03
N CYS A 204 10.10 50.68 -21.18
CA CYS A 204 11.05 50.24 -20.17
C CYS A 204 10.91 51.04 -18.86
N TYR A 205 10.60 52.34 -18.96
CA TYR A 205 10.34 53.18 -17.80
C TYR A 205 9.08 52.77 -17.03
N GLU A 206 7.96 52.51 -17.72
CA GLU A 206 6.73 52.07 -17.07
C GLU A 206 6.84 50.64 -16.53
N PHE A 207 7.54 49.75 -17.25
CA PHE A 207 7.82 48.41 -16.74
C PHE A 207 8.72 48.46 -15.50
N GLY A 208 9.76 49.29 -15.50
CA GLY A 208 10.60 49.50 -14.32
C GLY A 208 9.81 50.00 -13.12
N LYS A 209 8.90 50.97 -13.28
CA LYS A 209 7.99 51.39 -12.20
C LYS A 209 7.12 50.25 -11.68
N PHE A 210 6.58 49.42 -12.58
CA PHE A 210 5.80 48.25 -12.20
C PHE A 210 6.62 47.30 -11.33
N LEU A 211 7.84 46.96 -11.78
CA LEU A 211 8.75 46.09 -11.02
C LEU A 211 9.03 46.67 -9.63
N THR A 212 9.28 47.97 -9.54
CA THR A 212 9.75 48.58 -8.30
C THR A 212 8.65 48.84 -7.28
N THR A 213 7.41 49.05 -7.73
CA THR A 213 6.29 49.49 -6.86
C THR A 213 5.16 48.48 -6.70
N GLN A 214 5.00 47.55 -7.66
CA GLN A 214 3.89 46.60 -7.66
C GLN A 214 4.32 45.15 -7.37
N LEU A 215 5.60 44.80 -7.56
CA LEU A 215 6.11 43.52 -7.09
C LEU A 215 6.36 43.58 -5.59
N THR A 216 5.89 42.57 -4.87
CA THR A 216 6.13 42.44 -3.42
C THR A 216 6.68 41.06 -3.05
N PHE A 217 7.45 41.03 -1.97
CA PHE A 217 7.93 39.83 -1.30
C PHE A 217 7.51 39.84 0.16
N MET A 218 7.08 38.69 0.67
CA MET A 218 6.85 38.53 2.10
C MET A 218 8.19 38.24 2.79
N TYR A 219 8.62 39.13 3.69
CA TYR A 219 9.83 38.92 4.47
C TYR A 219 9.54 38.03 5.68
N TYR A 220 10.39 37.04 5.93
CA TYR A 220 10.35 36.23 7.14
C TYR A 220 11.70 36.30 7.85
N ASP A 221 11.68 36.81 9.08
CA ASP A 221 12.87 36.95 9.92
C ASP A 221 13.23 35.62 10.59
N MET A 222 14.44 35.12 10.30
CA MET A 222 15.01 33.93 10.92
C MET A 222 15.62 34.21 12.30
N GLY A 223 15.72 35.48 12.68
CA GLY A 223 16.17 35.97 13.98
C GLY A 223 17.68 35.94 14.16
N ASN A 224 18.36 34.88 13.74
CA ASN A 224 19.82 34.79 13.79
C ASN A 224 20.41 33.86 12.71
N ARG A 225 21.72 33.97 12.51
CA ARG A 225 22.49 33.15 11.57
C ARG A 225 22.21 31.65 11.73
N LYS A 226 22.31 31.11 12.95
CA LYS A 226 22.15 29.67 13.21
C LYS A 226 20.81 29.13 12.67
N ASN A 227 19.70 29.80 12.98
CA ASN A 227 18.38 29.42 12.48
C ASN A 227 18.27 29.54 10.96
N GLY A 228 18.89 30.58 10.40
CA GLY A 228 18.98 30.79 8.95
C GLY A 228 19.76 29.67 8.25
N GLU A 229 20.87 29.22 8.83
CA GLU A 229 21.68 28.11 8.31
C GLU A 229 20.94 26.78 8.40
N GLU A 230 20.29 26.48 9.54
CA GLU A 230 19.47 25.27 9.70
C GLU A 230 18.32 25.23 8.68
N THR A 231 17.64 26.35 8.49
CA THR A 231 16.52 26.46 7.53
C THR A 231 17.02 26.39 6.08
N PHE A 232 18.15 27.00 5.76
CA PHE A 232 18.81 26.86 4.46
C PHE A 232 19.13 25.39 4.16
N VAL A 233 19.67 24.65 5.13
CA VAL A 233 19.97 23.22 4.98
C VAL A 233 18.67 22.46 4.73
N VAL A 234 17.60 22.69 5.50
CA VAL A 234 16.31 22.02 5.29
C VAL A 234 15.75 22.29 3.90
N ILE A 235 15.75 23.56 3.45
CA ILE A 235 15.20 23.96 2.15
C ILE A 235 16.04 23.42 0.98
N ASN A 236 17.36 23.37 1.09
CA ASN A 236 18.25 22.97 0.00
C ASN A 236 18.59 21.47 -0.02
N THR A 237 18.44 20.76 1.10
CA THR A 237 18.70 19.31 1.17
C THR A 237 17.53 18.50 0.62
N THR A 238 16.31 19.05 0.59
CA THR A 238 15.13 18.37 0.04
C THR A 238 15.06 18.42 -1.48
N GLY A 239 15.68 19.42 -2.15
CA GLY A 239 15.73 19.50 -3.61
C GLY A 239 14.37 19.62 -4.33
N GLU A 240 13.28 19.69 -3.56
CA GLU A 240 11.90 19.67 -4.06
C GLU A 240 11.30 21.09 -4.03
N PRO A 241 10.49 21.45 -5.03
CA PRO A 241 9.67 22.68 -4.97
C PRO A 241 8.79 22.69 -3.70
N LEU A 242 8.32 23.87 -3.29
CA LEU A 242 7.34 24.00 -2.19
C LEU A 242 6.22 22.97 -2.38
N THR A 243 5.98 22.16 -1.35
CA THR A 243 5.00 21.06 -1.42
C THR A 243 3.60 21.60 -1.66
N ALA A 244 2.68 20.76 -2.16
CA ALA A 244 1.30 21.18 -2.41
C ALA A 244 0.64 21.74 -1.12
N THR A 245 0.96 21.13 0.03
CA THR A 245 0.49 21.52 1.35
C THR A 245 1.11 22.85 1.82
N GLN A 246 2.38 23.12 1.53
CA GLN A 246 3.04 24.39 1.83
C GLN A 246 2.45 25.56 1.03
N ASN A 247 2.05 25.31 -0.23
CA ASN A 247 1.34 26.30 -1.04
C ASN A 247 -0.11 26.53 -0.57
N LEU A 248 -0.73 25.54 0.08
CA LEU A 248 -2.10 25.62 0.59
C LEU A 248 -2.19 26.45 1.88
N LYS A 249 -1.16 26.43 2.73
CA LYS A 249 -1.16 27.11 4.03
C LYS A 249 -1.53 28.61 3.95
N PRO A 250 -0.92 29.43 3.07
CA PRO A 250 -1.32 30.83 2.91
C PRO A 250 -2.78 31.00 2.48
N LEU A 251 -3.27 30.14 1.58
CA LEU A 251 -4.65 30.19 1.09
C LEU A 251 -5.65 29.93 2.23
N VAL A 252 -5.38 28.94 3.08
CA VAL A 252 -6.20 28.62 4.25
C VAL A 252 -6.19 29.77 5.27
N ILE A 253 -5.02 30.34 5.56
CA ILE A 253 -4.89 31.47 6.50
C ILE A 253 -5.70 32.70 6.05
N HIS A 254 -5.69 32.99 4.75
CA HIS A 254 -6.32 34.19 4.19
C HIS A 254 -7.77 34.01 3.74
N ALA A 255 -8.29 32.78 3.74
CA ALA A 255 -9.67 32.49 3.38
C ALA A 255 -10.66 33.20 4.32
N ASP A 256 -11.71 33.81 3.77
CA ASP A 256 -12.70 34.58 4.53
C ASP A 256 -13.37 33.77 5.64
N ILE A 257 -13.63 32.48 5.40
CA ILE A 257 -14.25 31.54 6.35
C ILE A 257 -13.40 31.35 7.63
N ASN A 258 -12.11 31.68 7.57
CA ASN A 258 -11.13 31.49 8.63
C ASN A 258 -10.78 32.79 9.37
N LYS A 259 -11.38 33.93 8.99
CA LYS A 259 -11.16 35.21 9.66
C LYS A 259 -11.54 35.13 11.14
N GLY A 260 -10.60 35.53 12.00
CA GLY A 260 -10.80 35.54 13.44
C GLY A 260 -10.65 34.18 14.13
N TYR A 261 -10.13 33.16 13.43
CA TYR A 261 -9.75 31.91 14.08
C TYR A 261 -8.69 32.18 15.16
N ALA A 262 -9.03 31.78 16.38
CA ALA A 262 -8.12 31.69 17.51
C ALA A 262 -8.59 30.53 18.38
N ARG A 263 -7.68 29.65 18.76
CA ARG A 263 -7.92 28.59 19.74
C ARG A 263 -7.23 28.97 21.03
N THR A 264 -7.95 28.92 22.14
CA THR A 264 -7.34 29.12 23.47
C THR A 264 -7.34 27.80 24.21
N ASP A 265 -6.17 27.42 24.69
CA ASP A 265 -5.93 26.14 25.34
C ASP A 265 -6.26 26.19 26.82
N ALA A 266 -6.34 25.02 27.44
CA ALA A 266 -6.65 24.90 28.87
C ALA A 266 -5.61 25.60 29.76
N ASP A 267 -4.39 25.80 29.25
CA ASP A 267 -3.30 26.55 29.90
C ASP A 267 -3.31 28.05 29.57
N GLY A 268 -4.27 28.52 28.76
CA GLY A 268 -4.45 29.92 28.37
C GLY A 268 -3.62 30.34 27.15
N HIS A 269 -2.86 29.44 26.51
CA HIS A 269 -2.14 29.77 25.28
C HIS A 269 -3.12 29.98 24.13
N THR A 270 -2.93 31.02 23.31
CA THR A 270 -3.78 31.28 22.14
C THR A 270 -3.04 30.97 20.85
N SER A 271 -3.51 29.95 20.13
CA SER A 271 -2.95 29.49 18.86
C SER A 271 -3.69 30.11 17.68
N THR A 272 -2.91 30.50 16.66
CA THR A 272 -3.42 30.93 15.36
C THR A 272 -3.37 29.77 14.37
N ILE A 273 -4.00 29.91 13.20
CA ILE A 273 -3.95 28.92 12.12
C ILE A 273 -2.50 28.55 11.77
N ALA A 274 -1.60 29.54 11.74
CA ALA A 274 -0.20 29.28 11.41
C ALA A 274 0.50 28.36 12.42
N ILE A 275 0.15 28.48 13.71
CA ILE A 275 0.72 27.65 14.80
C ILE A 275 0.11 26.25 14.75
N ASP A 276 -1.21 26.16 14.69
CA ASP A 276 -1.92 24.87 14.68
C ASP A 276 -1.61 24.06 13.41
N TRP A 277 -1.41 24.73 12.26
CA TRP A 277 -0.97 24.07 11.03
C TRP A 277 0.40 23.41 11.19
N GLU A 278 1.38 24.11 11.75
CA GLU A 278 2.72 23.56 12.02
C GLU A 278 2.67 22.41 13.02
N GLU A 279 1.78 22.48 14.01
CA GLU A 279 1.58 21.41 14.98
C GLU A 279 1.06 20.12 14.30
N ILE A 280 0.06 20.26 13.42
CA ILE A 280 -0.49 19.15 12.63
C ILE A 280 0.59 18.55 11.72
N GLU A 281 1.28 19.41 10.96
CA GLU A 281 2.33 18.99 10.02
C GLU A 281 3.49 18.27 10.75
N THR A 282 3.93 18.83 11.89
CA THR A 282 4.94 18.20 12.75
C THR A 282 4.47 16.83 13.27
N TRP A 283 3.18 16.69 13.59
CA TRP A 283 2.63 15.41 14.03
C TRP A 283 2.66 14.36 12.91
N PHE A 284 2.29 14.72 11.67
CA PHE A 284 2.43 13.82 10.52
C PHE A 284 3.90 13.51 10.20
N TRP A 285 4.80 14.50 10.32
CA TRP A 285 6.23 14.28 10.17
C TRP A 285 6.75 13.24 11.17
N LYS A 286 6.34 13.32 12.45
CA LYS A 286 6.73 12.35 13.49
C LYS A 286 6.17 10.94 13.24
N ASN A 287 5.03 10.84 12.54
CA ASN A 287 4.37 9.57 12.21
C ASN A 287 4.62 9.10 10.76
N ARG A 288 5.59 9.72 10.06
CA ARG A 288 5.97 9.31 8.71
C ARG A 288 6.56 7.90 8.70
N GLY A 289 6.38 7.20 7.59
CA GLY A 289 6.83 5.83 7.38
C GLY A 289 6.84 5.48 5.89
N ASN A 290 6.86 4.18 5.56
CA ASN A 290 6.73 3.71 4.18
C ASN A 290 7.74 4.29 3.16
N GLY A 291 8.91 4.74 3.64
CA GLY A 291 9.94 5.35 2.81
C GLY A 291 9.76 6.86 2.54
N ASN A 292 8.75 7.49 3.15
CA ASN A 292 8.53 8.93 3.05
C ASN A 292 9.43 9.70 4.02
N ASP A 293 10.21 10.65 3.50
CA ASP A 293 11.11 11.50 4.30
C ASP A 293 10.43 12.77 4.84
N THR A 294 9.26 13.14 4.28
CA THR A 294 8.49 14.35 4.62
C THR A 294 7.13 14.02 5.25
N ALA A 295 6.41 15.04 5.71
CA ALA A 295 5.03 14.90 6.22
C ALA A 295 3.98 14.82 5.09
N GLU A 296 4.36 15.08 3.84
CA GLU A 296 3.44 15.41 2.75
C GLU A 296 2.46 14.27 2.46
N ALA A 297 2.95 13.05 2.24
CA ALA A 297 2.09 11.89 1.96
C ALA A 297 1.03 11.66 3.04
N GLY A 298 1.40 11.84 4.31
CA GLY A 298 0.49 11.68 5.45
C GLY A 298 -0.50 12.84 5.59
N PHE A 299 0.00 14.07 5.47
CA PHE A 299 -0.81 15.26 5.68
C PHE A 299 -1.80 15.49 4.53
N ASP A 300 -1.39 15.25 3.28
CA ASP A 300 -2.29 15.33 2.13
C ASP A 300 -3.39 14.26 2.20
N GLU A 301 -3.04 13.05 2.63
CA GLU A 301 -4.02 11.98 2.85
C GLU A 301 -5.03 12.36 3.96
N PHE A 302 -4.56 12.98 5.04
CA PHE A 302 -5.43 13.51 6.07
C PHE A 302 -6.36 14.61 5.55
N LEU A 303 -5.86 15.57 4.77
CA LEU A 303 -6.70 16.59 4.15
C LEU A 303 -7.72 15.99 3.17
N ARG A 304 -7.38 14.87 2.52
CA ARG A 304 -8.32 14.07 1.74
C ARG A 304 -9.42 13.47 2.61
N TRP A 305 -9.10 12.93 3.80
CA TRP A 305 -10.10 12.46 4.76
C TRP A 305 -11.04 13.58 5.19
N VAL A 306 -10.50 14.74 5.58
CA VAL A 306 -11.30 15.90 5.95
C VAL A 306 -12.23 16.32 4.81
N THR A 307 -11.72 16.36 3.58
CA THR A 307 -12.52 16.70 2.40
C THR A 307 -13.67 15.72 2.21
N MET A 308 -13.42 14.40 2.32
CA MET A 308 -14.46 13.38 2.16
C MET A 308 -15.51 13.42 3.28
N SER A 309 -15.11 13.66 4.54
CA SER A 309 -16.04 13.70 5.68
C SER A 309 -17.11 14.80 5.58
N TYR A 310 -16.82 15.88 4.83
CA TYR A 310 -17.73 17.02 4.62
C TYR A 310 -18.25 17.17 3.19
N ALA A 311 -17.90 16.26 2.28
CA ALA A 311 -18.36 16.29 0.89
C ALA A 311 -19.78 15.73 0.73
N ASP A 312 -20.47 16.17 -0.33
CA ASP A 312 -21.64 15.47 -0.84
C ASP A 312 -21.26 14.11 -1.46
N LYS A 313 -22.27 13.28 -1.75
CA LYS A 313 -22.07 11.92 -2.25
C LYS A 313 -21.26 11.88 -3.55
N GLU A 314 -21.53 12.79 -4.48
CA GLU A 314 -20.89 12.82 -5.80
C GLU A 314 -19.41 13.20 -5.68
N THR A 315 -19.13 14.25 -4.89
CA THR A 315 -17.76 14.72 -4.62
C THR A 315 -16.95 13.65 -3.89
N LEU A 316 -17.53 13.00 -2.88
CA LEU A 316 -16.87 11.93 -2.13
C LEU A 316 -16.49 10.77 -3.06
N GLN A 317 -17.42 10.31 -3.89
CA GLN A 317 -17.17 9.24 -4.87
C GLN A 317 -16.06 9.61 -5.86
N GLN A 318 -16.02 10.86 -6.30
CA GLN A 318 -14.96 11.33 -7.19
C GLN A 318 -13.59 11.28 -6.49
N VAL A 319 -13.49 11.79 -5.27
CA VAL A 319 -12.23 11.79 -4.49
C VAL A 319 -11.74 10.37 -4.19
N LEU A 320 -12.65 9.44 -3.86
CA LEU A 320 -12.31 8.03 -3.63
C LEU A 320 -11.73 7.36 -4.89
N LYS A 321 -12.26 7.67 -6.08
CA LYS A 321 -11.76 7.13 -7.35
C LYS A 321 -10.42 7.71 -7.74
N GLN A 322 -10.25 9.03 -7.57
CA GLN A 322 -9.06 9.74 -8.02
C GLN A 322 -7.86 9.54 -7.10
N LYS A 323 -8.09 9.14 -5.84
CA LYS A 323 -7.05 9.03 -4.79
C LYS A 323 -6.30 10.35 -4.54
N THR A 324 -6.87 11.46 -4.94
CA THR A 324 -6.32 12.81 -4.79
C THR A 324 -7.49 13.78 -4.61
N ALA A 325 -7.31 14.81 -3.78
CA ALA A 325 -8.29 15.89 -3.66
C ALA A 325 -7.57 17.22 -3.48
N HIS A 326 -8.06 18.26 -4.16
CA HIS A 326 -7.73 19.62 -3.78
C HIS A 326 -8.56 20.00 -2.55
N PHE A 327 -7.90 20.42 -1.46
CA PHE A 327 -8.60 20.77 -0.24
C PHE A 327 -9.46 22.03 -0.44
N PRO A 328 -10.79 21.97 -0.23
CA PRO A 328 -11.70 23.08 -0.52
C PRO A 328 -11.70 24.10 0.63
N TYR A 329 -10.60 24.86 0.77
CA TYR A 329 -10.34 25.80 1.87
C TYR A 329 -11.38 26.93 1.99
N GLU A 330 -12.16 27.20 0.94
CA GLU A 330 -13.26 28.18 0.95
C GLU A 330 -14.56 27.60 1.54
N LYS A 331 -14.70 26.28 1.60
CA LYS A 331 -15.91 25.57 2.04
C LYS A 331 -15.74 24.90 3.41
N ILE A 332 -14.51 24.50 3.75
CA ILE A 332 -14.19 23.83 5.01
C ILE A 332 -13.33 24.75 5.86
N ALA A 333 -13.90 25.26 6.96
CA ALA A 333 -13.18 26.07 7.92
C ALA A 333 -12.04 25.29 8.59
N PHE A 334 -10.92 25.96 8.87
CA PHE A 334 -9.75 25.36 9.52
C PHE A 334 -10.07 24.77 10.90
N LYS A 335 -11.06 25.32 11.62
CA LYS A 335 -11.55 24.73 12.88
C LYS A 335 -11.95 23.25 12.72
N LYS A 336 -12.62 22.91 11.62
CA LYS A 336 -13.01 21.52 11.33
C LYS A 336 -11.80 20.63 11.03
N VAL A 337 -10.80 21.18 10.35
CA VAL A 337 -9.52 20.48 10.10
C VAL A 337 -8.87 20.12 11.43
N TYR A 338 -8.79 21.09 12.36
CA TYR A 338 -8.23 20.88 13.69
C TYR A 338 -9.02 19.83 14.50
N GLU A 339 -10.35 19.91 14.51
CA GLU A 339 -11.22 18.92 15.16
C GLU A 339 -11.01 17.51 14.60
N CYS A 340 -10.93 17.37 13.27
CA CYS A 340 -10.62 16.10 12.61
C CYS A 340 -9.23 15.57 12.99
N TRP A 341 -8.25 16.45 13.14
CA TRP A 341 -6.91 16.07 13.57
C TRP A 341 -6.91 15.55 15.01
N LYS A 342 -7.62 16.20 15.93
CA LYS A 342 -7.78 15.71 17.32
C LYS A 342 -8.41 14.33 17.36
N VAL A 343 -9.44 14.07 16.56
CA VAL A 343 -10.04 12.74 16.44
C VAL A 343 -9.07 11.73 15.82
N THR A 344 -8.27 12.15 14.84
CA THR A 344 -7.22 11.30 14.26
C THR A 344 -6.18 10.94 15.32
N GLN A 345 -5.73 11.89 16.13
CA GLN A 345 -4.82 11.60 17.24
C GLN A 345 -5.43 10.61 18.24
N PHE A 346 -6.70 10.81 18.62
CA PHE A 346 -7.40 9.91 19.51
C PHE A 346 -7.46 8.47 18.94
N LEU A 347 -7.91 8.30 17.71
CA LEU A 347 -8.06 6.98 17.09
C LEU A 347 -6.73 6.22 16.96
N PHE A 348 -5.63 6.93 16.66
CA PHE A 348 -4.33 6.29 16.44
C PHE A 348 -3.48 6.13 17.71
N ASN A 349 -3.71 6.94 18.75
CA ASN A 349 -2.86 6.95 19.95
C ASN A 349 -3.59 6.55 21.24
N GLU A 350 -4.89 6.83 21.37
CA GLU A 350 -5.60 6.79 22.66
C GLU A 350 -6.73 5.76 22.71
N TRP A 351 -7.38 5.46 21.58
CA TRP A 351 -8.55 4.58 21.53
C TRP A 351 -8.28 3.13 22.00
N GLY A 352 -7.01 2.74 22.17
CA GLY A 352 -6.65 1.46 22.79
C GLY A 352 -6.80 0.24 21.88
N ASN A 353 -7.41 0.38 20.70
CA ASN A 353 -7.36 -0.62 19.64
C ASN A 353 -5.98 -0.61 18.97
N THR A 354 -5.20 -1.66 19.20
CA THR A 354 -3.81 -1.76 18.72
C THR A 354 -3.69 -2.30 17.30
N ILE A 355 -4.77 -2.86 16.74
CA ILE A 355 -4.78 -3.50 15.42
C ILE A 355 -5.26 -2.51 14.36
N TYR A 356 -6.20 -1.64 14.71
CA TYR A 356 -6.80 -0.67 13.79
C TYR A 356 -7.07 0.69 14.49
N PRO A 357 -6.86 1.84 13.83
CA PRO A 357 -6.39 2.01 12.45
C PRO A 357 -4.93 1.59 12.23
N LYS A 358 -4.60 1.18 11.00
CA LYS A 358 -3.22 0.80 10.66
C LYS A 358 -2.35 2.05 10.64
N LYS A 359 -1.21 2.02 11.33
CA LYS A 359 -0.26 3.16 11.38
C LYS A 359 0.16 3.65 9.99
N ASP A 360 0.26 2.74 9.02
CA ASP A 360 0.60 3.05 7.63
C ASP A 360 -0.37 4.04 6.97
N PHE A 361 -1.59 4.20 7.48
CA PHE A 361 -2.54 5.20 6.99
C PHE A 361 -2.07 6.64 7.23
N LEU A 362 -1.23 6.87 8.25
CA LEU A 362 -0.66 8.19 8.53
C LEU A 362 0.49 8.55 7.58
N SER A 363 0.94 7.61 6.76
CA SER A 363 2.00 7.84 5.77
C SER A 363 1.89 6.80 4.65
N PRO A 364 0.90 6.90 3.75
CA PRO A 364 0.73 5.95 2.65
C PRO A 364 1.98 5.90 1.76
N LYS A 365 2.24 4.74 1.13
CA LYS A 365 3.34 4.60 0.17
C LYS A 365 3.13 5.51 -1.04
N GLU A 366 4.19 6.16 -1.53
CA GLU A 366 4.12 6.99 -2.74
C GLU A 366 3.52 6.25 -3.94
N SER A 367 3.85 4.96 -4.11
CA SER A 367 3.30 4.13 -5.19
C SER A 367 1.78 3.96 -5.12
N GLU A 368 1.21 4.03 -3.92
CA GLU A 368 -0.23 3.82 -3.67
C GLU A 368 -1.02 5.14 -3.67
N LYS A 369 -0.32 6.28 -3.47
CA LYS A 369 -0.80 7.67 -3.35
C LYS A 369 -1.74 7.97 -2.18
N ALA A 370 -2.60 7.03 -1.81
CA ALA A 370 -3.62 7.16 -0.77
C ALA A 370 -4.06 5.77 -0.28
N ILE A 371 -4.68 5.70 0.90
CA ILE A 371 -5.27 4.45 1.42
C ILE A 371 -6.38 3.93 0.48
N SER A 372 -6.67 2.63 0.55
CA SER A 372 -7.66 2.03 -0.35
C SER A 372 -9.08 2.53 -0.07
N GLN A 373 -10.00 2.37 -1.03
CA GLN A 373 -11.41 2.70 -0.82
C GLN A 373 -12.02 1.87 0.32
N LEU A 374 -11.54 0.64 0.51
CA LEU A 374 -11.98 -0.24 1.59
C LEU A 374 -11.44 0.18 2.96
N ASP A 375 -10.23 0.75 3.01
CA ASP A 375 -9.72 1.38 4.22
C ASP A 375 -10.52 2.66 4.54
N CYS A 376 -10.89 3.46 3.53
CA CYS A 376 -11.78 4.62 3.70
C CYS A 376 -13.18 4.22 4.21
N PHE A 377 -13.75 3.11 3.71
CA PHE A 377 -15.04 2.58 4.17
C PHE A 377 -15.05 2.26 5.68
N GLN A 378 -13.90 1.89 6.23
CA GLN A 378 -13.77 1.58 7.66
C GLN A 378 -13.35 2.81 8.48
N LEU A 379 -12.36 3.59 8.02
CA LEU A 379 -11.80 4.71 8.78
C LEU A 379 -12.73 5.93 8.85
N LEU A 380 -13.28 6.36 7.71
CA LEU A 380 -14.02 7.62 7.65
C LEU A 380 -15.31 7.62 8.49
N PRO A 381 -16.10 6.54 8.53
CA PRO A 381 -17.24 6.48 9.44
C PRO A 381 -16.81 6.54 10.91
N LEU A 382 -15.73 5.85 11.32
CA LEU A 382 -15.25 5.92 12.71
C LEU A 382 -14.79 7.32 13.08
N MET A 383 -14.04 7.99 12.19
CA MET A 383 -13.68 9.41 12.38
C MET A 383 -14.93 10.30 12.50
N THR A 384 -15.90 10.09 11.62
CA THR A 384 -17.16 10.85 11.62
C THR A 384 -17.97 10.60 12.90
N TYR A 385 -18.02 9.37 13.36
CA TYR A 385 -18.69 8.99 14.61
C TYR A 385 -18.08 9.72 15.80
N CYS A 386 -16.75 9.69 15.94
CA CYS A 386 -16.04 10.39 17.01
C CYS A 386 -16.29 11.91 16.98
N LEU A 387 -16.29 12.51 15.78
CA LEU A 387 -16.58 13.94 15.60
C LEU A 387 -18.03 14.28 15.95
N GLN A 388 -18.98 13.49 15.47
CA GLN A 388 -20.41 13.73 15.63
C GLN A 388 -20.87 13.61 17.09
N TRP A 389 -20.32 12.63 17.81
CA TRP A 389 -20.75 12.27 19.16
C TRP A 389 -19.74 12.67 20.25
N ASN A 390 -18.68 13.42 19.87
CA ASN A 390 -17.63 13.92 20.75
C ASN A 390 -16.98 12.82 21.61
N VAL A 391 -16.59 11.71 20.96
CA VAL A 391 -16.04 10.54 21.62
C VAL A 391 -14.55 10.75 21.89
N THR A 392 -14.18 10.71 23.17
CA THR A 392 -12.79 10.87 23.63
C THR A 392 -12.35 9.76 24.59
N GLU A 393 -13.23 8.79 24.88
CA GLU A 393 -12.94 7.71 25.82
C GLU A 393 -12.42 6.47 25.10
N ALA A 394 -11.27 5.94 25.54
CA ALA A 394 -10.64 4.78 24.92
C ALA A 394 -11.52 3.52 24.90
N LYS A 395 -12.47 3.40 25.83
CA LYS A 395 -13.35 2.23 25.97
C LYS A 395 -14.80 2.52 25.60
N ASP A 396 -15.03 3.47 24.68
CA ASP A 396 -16.38 3.73 24.19
C ASP A 396 -16.95 2.47 23.49
N SER A 397 -17.98 1.88 24.11
CA SER A 397 -18.55 0.61 23.65
C SER A 397 -19.23 0.74 22.28
N ASN A 398 -19.79 1.90 21.96
CA ASN A 398 -20.47 2.11 20.68
C ASN A 398 -19.48 2.29 19.53
N LEU A 399 -18.37 2.99 19.75
CA LEU A 399 -17.27 3.08 18.80
C LEU A 399 -16.68 1.69 18.52
N LEU A 400 -16.51 0.87 19.55
CA LEU A 400 -16.06 -0.52 19.40
C LEU A 400 -17.06 -1.36 18.59
N ARG A 401 -18.36 -1.24 18.85
CA ARG A 401 -19.42 -1.90 18.05
C ARG A 401 -19.40 -1.46 16.59
N TRP A 402 -19.31 -0.15 16.32
CA TRP A 402 -19.21 0.38 14.97
C TRP A 402 -17.98 -0.15 14.24
N TYR A 403 -16.84 -0.21 14.94
CA TYR A 403 -15.62 -0.79 14.39
C TYR A 403 -15.82 -2.24 13.99
N HIS A 404 -16.25 -3.11 14.91
CA HIS A 404 -16.43 -4.53 14.59
C HIS A 404 -17.47 -4.76 13.50
N PHE A 405 -18.56 -3.98 13.51
CA PHE A 405 -19.57 -4.02 12.45
C PHE A 405 -18.95 -3.66 11.09
N LEU A 406 -18.39 -2.47 10.93
CA LEU A 406 -17.83 -2.00 9.64
C LEU A 406 -16.65 -2.85 9.18
N HIS A 407 -15.80 -3.28 10.11
CA HIS A 407 -14.65 -4.13 9.83
C HIS A 407 -15.09 -5.53 9.35
N ASN A 408 -16.17 -6.10 9.92
CA ASN A 408 -16.74 -7.33 9.42
C ASN A 408 -17.35 -7.17 8.02
N ILE A 409 -18.15 -6.11 7.81
CA ILE A 409 -18.78 -5.81 6.51
C ILE A 409 -17.74 -5.63 5.41
N ALA A 410 -16.63 -4.94 5.69
CA ALA A 410 -15.55 -4.71 4.73
C ALA A 410 -14.94 -6.01 4.14
N ARG A 411 -15.16 -7.16 4.78
CA ARG A 411 -14.64 -8.46 4.32
C ARG A 411 -15.50 -9.09 3.23
N LYS A 412 -16.75 -8.68 3.11
CA LYS A 412 -17.70 -9.25 2.13
C LYS A 412 -17.31 -8.82 0.72
N SER A 413 -17.26 -9.78 -0.21
CA SER A 413 -16.78 -9.53 -1.58
C SER A 413 -17.61 -8.47 -2.32
N ASP A 414 -18.92 -8.42 -2.06
CA ASP A 414 -19.82 -7.47 -2.70
C ASP A 414 -19.64 -6.04 -2.17
N VAL A 415 -19.20 -5.89 -0.91
CA VAL A 415 -18.80 -4.58 -0.36
C VAL A 415 -17.57 -4.10 -1.11
N GLY A 416 -16.56 -4.95 -1.32
CA GLY A 416 -15.38 -4.60 -2.10
C GLY A 416 -15.71 -4.14 -3.53
N LYS A 417 -16.68 -4.78 -4.19
CA LYS A 417 -17.12 -4.40 -5.55
C LYS A 417 -17.91 -3.08 -5.59
N ALA A 418 -18.67 -2.78 -4.54
CA ALA A 418 -19.53 -1.60 -4.47
C ALA A 418 -18.98 -0.47 -3.58
N VAL A 419 -17.76 -0.61 -3.05
CA VAL A 419 -17.23 0.20 -1.95
C VAL A 419 -17.32 1.70 -2.20
N ASN A 420 -17.06 2.14 -3.44
CA ASN A 420 -17.16 3.52 -3.85
C ASN A 420 -18.51 4.17 -3.51
N ASP A 421 -19.60 3.41 -3.61
CA ASP A 421 -20.96 3.89 -3.34
C ASP A 421 -21.34 3.76 -1.87
N LEU A 422 -20.71 2.82 -1.16
CA LEU A 422 -21.04 2.46 0.22
C LEU A 422 -20.35 3.34 1.27
N VAL A 423 -19.20 3.96 0.99
CA VAL A 423 -18.52 4.84 1.96
C VAL A 423 -19.42 5.97 2.44
N TYR A 424 -20.11 6.64 1.52
CA TYR A 424 -21.04 7.72 1.87
C TYR A 424 -22.19 7.20 2.74
N ASP A 425 -22.77 6.06 2.38
CA ASP A 425 -23.87 5.46 3.12
C ASP A 425 -23.43 5.08 4.55
N ALA A 426 -22.22 4.55 4.73
CA ALA A 426 -21.65 4.24 6.04
C ALA A 426 -21.39 5.50 6.90
N ILE A 427 -20.94 6.60 6.29
CA ILE A 427 -20.76 7.91 6.96
C ILE A 427 -22.12 8.46 7.43
N GLU A 428 -23.16 8.39 6.60
CA GLU A 428 -24.50 8.86 6.98
C GLU A 428 -25.14 8.00 8.08
N MET A 429 -24.84 6.71 8.12
CA MET A 429 -25.29 5.81 9.20
C MET A 429 -24.76 6.26 10.56
N VAL A 430 -23.46 6.42 10.71
CA VAL A 430 -22.83 6.80 11.98
C VAL A 430 -23.14 8.24 12.41
N LYS A 431 -23.47 9.13 11.46
CA LYS A 431 -24.00 10.47 11.78
C LYS A 431 -25.41 10.40 12.37
N SER A 432 -26.22 9.45 11.88
CA SER A 432 -27.64 9.37 12.20
C SER A 432 -27.93 8.58 13.47
N TYR A 433 -27.05 7.63 13.82
CA TYR A 433 -27.24 6.65 14.90
C TYR A 433 -26.01 6.61 15.80
N GLN A 434 -26.25 6.69 17.11
CA GLN A 434 -25.16 6.59 18.09
C GLN A 434 -24.79 5.12 18.31
N ASP A 435 -25.78 4.24 18.44
CA ASP A 435 -25.59 2.80 18.56
C ASP A 435 -25.97 2.08 17.26
N VAL A 436 -25.11 1.17 16.79
CA VAL A 436 -25.36 0.32 15.61
C VAL A 436 -26.64 -0.50 15.75
N LEU A 437 -27.08 -0.82 16.98
CA LEU A 437 -28.33 -1.56 17.22
C LEU A 437 -29.58 -0.77 16.80
N GLU A 438 -29.50 0.56 16.71
CA GLU A 438 -30.62 1.41 16.29
C GLU A 438 -30.98 1.22 14.80
N LEU A 439 -30.07 0.64 14.00
CA LEU A 439 -30.30 0.35 12.58
C LEU A 439 -31.47 -0.61 12.35
N ILE A 440 -31.78 -1.48 13.32
CA ILE A 440 -32.89 -2.45 13.22
C ILE A 440 -34.24 -1.71 13.15
N GLU A 441 -34.41 -0.69 13.98
CA GLU A 441 -35.66 0.07 14.04
C GLU A 441 -35.74 1.11 12.92
N ASN A 442 -34.58 1.55 12.42
CA ASN A 442 -34.42 2.57 11.39
C ASN A 442 -35.37 3.78 11.60
N LYS A 443 -35.49 4.27 12.84
CA LYS A 443 -36.41 5.38 13.19
C LYS A 443 -36.15 6.68 12.43
N LYS A 444 -34.94 6.87 11.90
CA LYS A 444 -34.56 8.03 11.08
C LYS A 444 -34.92 7.88 9.60
N CYS A 445 -35.50 6.73 9.20
CA CYS A 445 -35.87 6.40 7.83
C CYS A 445 -34.69 6.56 6.84
N LEU A 446 -33.47 6.25 7.29
CA LEU A 446 -32.28 6.30 6.45
C LEU A 446 -32.35 5.15 5.45
N LYS A 447 -32.06 5.42 4.18
CA LYS A 447 -31.94 4.36 3.17
C LYS A 447 -30.58 3.68 3.34
N ILE A 448 -30.57 2.56 4.05
CA ILE A 448 -29.36 1.75 4.27
C ILE A 448 -29.23 0.72 3.15
N SER A 449 -28.03 0.56 2.60
CA SER A 449 -27.76 -0.46 1.58
C SER A 449 -27.91 -1.87 2.17
N GLU A 450 -28.64 -2.76 1.46
CA GLU A 450 -28.73 -4.18 1.83
C GLU A 450 -27.38 -4.90 1.70
N THR A 451 -26.40 -4.31 1.02
CA THR A 451 -25.01 -4.80 1.00
C THR A 451 -24.29 -4.57 2.34
N ILE A 452 -24.70 -3.53 3.09
CA ILE A 452 -24.17 -3.25 4.44
C ILE A 452 -25.00 -3.99 5.48
N LEU A 453 -26.33 -3.84 5.46
CA LEU A 453 -27.24 -4.40 6.45
C LEU A 453 -27.93 -5.67 5.93
N THR A 454 -27.14 -6.73 5.72
CA THR A 454 -27.63 -8.03 5.23
C THR A 454 -28.54 -8.72 6.26
N ASP A 455 -29.27 -9.76 5.85
CA ASP A 455 -30.14 -10.54 6.75
C ASP A 455 -29.40 -11.09 7.98
N GLU A 456 -28.17 -11.58 7.81
CA GLU A 456 -27.33 -12.00 8.95
C GLU A 456 -27.01 -10.83 9.91
N GLU A 457 -26.70 -9.65 9.39
CA GLU A 457 -26.39 -8.50 10.24
C GLU A 457 -27.61 -8.05 11.03
N ARG A 458 -28.78 -8.04 10.39
CA ARG A 458 -30.06 -7.78 11.07
C ARG A 458 -30.31 -8.81 12.17
N LEU A 459 -30.04 -10.09 11.91
CA LEU A 459 -30.17 -11.16 12.89
C LEU A 459 -29.21 -10.94 14.08
N LYS A 460 -27.91 -10.69 13.82
CA LYS A 460 -26.92 -10.42 14.88
C LYS A 460 -27.33 -9.25 15.75
N LEU A 461 -27.65 -8.10 15.15
CA LEU A 461 -28.07 -6.91 15.89
C LEU A 461 -29.37 -7.18 16.68
N THR A 462 -30.31 -7.97 16.13
CA THR A 462 -31.55 -8.35 16.83
C THR A 462 -31.25 -9.18 18.07
N ILE A 463 -30.37 -10.18 17.96
CA ILE A 463 -29.93 -11.00 19.10
C ILE A 463 -29.30 -10.11 20.18
N LEU A 464 -28.40 -9.21 19.83
CA LEU A 464 -27.76 -8.29 20.78
C LEU A 464 -28.76 -7.35 21.47
N LYS A 465 -29.80 -6.94 20.75
CA LYS A 465 -30.84 -6.07 21.28
C LYS A 465 -31.77 -6.81 22.25
N GLU A 466 -32.12 -8.06 21.96
CA GLU A 466 -33.02 -8.89 22.77
C GLU A 466 -32.33 -9.44 24.03
N ASN A 467 -31.01 -9.65 23.99
CA ASN A 467 -30.23 -10.24 25.08
C ASN A 467 -29.41 -9.19 25.85
N ILE A 468 -30.10 -8.20 26.44
CA ILE A 468 -29.45 -7.06 27.12
C ILE A 468 -28.50 -7.50 28.25
N GLY A 469 -28.87 -8.54 29.02
CA GLY A 469 -28.10 -9.01 30.18
C GLY A 469 -26.75 -9.64 29.82
N ASP A 470 -26.68 -10.32 28.67
CA ASP A 470 -25.49 -11.07 28.22
C ASP A 470 -24.84 -10.42 26.99
N ARG A 471 -25.28 -9.20 26.61
CA ARG A 471 -24.92 -8.55 25.35
C ARG A 471 -23.41 -8.52 25.09
N GLU A 472 -22.63 -8.06 26.07
CA GLU A 472 -21.18 -7.91 25.93
C GLU A 472 -20.51 -9.27 25.68
N ALA A 473 -20.97 -10.33 26.36
CA ALA A 473 -20.45 -11.68 26.16
C ALA A 473 -20.83 -12.25 24.79
N ILE A 474 -22.02 -11.93 24.27
CA ILE A 474 -22.43 -12.29 22.90
C ILE A 474 -21.61 -11.53 21.86
N GLU A 475 -21.36 -10.23 22.08
CA GLU A 475 -20.50 -9.40 21.22
C GLU A 475 -19.10 -10.01 21.12
N GLU A 476 -18.48 -10.33 22.25
CA GLU A 476 -17.17 -10.99 22.29
C GLU A 476 -17.17 -12.33 21.56
N ALA A 477 -18.21 -13.16 21.74
CA ALA A 477 -18.32 -14.44 21.06
C ALA A 477 -18.46 -14.28 19.53
N PHE A 478 -19.29 -13.35 19.08
CA PHE A 478 -19.45 -13.06 17.65
C PHE A 478 -18.17 -12.50 17.04
N TRP A 479 -17.52 -11.56 17.72
CA TRP A 479 -16.25 -11.00 17.26
C TRP A 479 -15.14 -12.04 17.22
N LYS A 480 -15.09 -12.95 18.19
CA LYS A 480 -14.17 -14.10 18.19
C LYS A 480 -14.41 -14.97 16.96
N ALA A 481 -15.65 -15.37 16.68
CA ALA A 481 -15.97 -16.19 15.50
C ALA A 481 -15.65 -15.48 14.17
N GLN A 482 -15.64 -14.15 14.18
CA GLN A 482 -15.26 -13.33 13.03
C GLN A 482 -13.76 -13.03 12.98
N ASN A 483 -12.96 -13.40 13.99
CA ASN A 483 -11.55 -13.05 14.06
C ASN A 483 -10.66 -14.05 13.31
N ARG A 484 -10.42 -13.75 12.04
CA ARG A 484 -9.53 -14.55 11.18
C ARG A 484 -8.05 -14.18 11.28
N ASP A 485 -7.71 -13.06 11.93
CA ASP A 485 -6.33 -12.59 12.04
C ASP A 485 -5.56 -13.39 13.10
N GLU A 486 -6.25 -13.84 14.15
CA GLU A 486 -5.70 -14.70 15.20
C GLU A 486 -5.91 -16.19 14.92
N ILE A 487 -7.11 -16.58 14.44
CA ILE A 487 -7.47 -17.96 14.19
C ILE A 487 -7.63 -18.19 12.70
N LYS A 488 -6.61 -18.80 12.08
CA LYS A 488 -6.53 -18.97 10.62
C LYS A 488 -7.71 -19.71 9.99
N SER A 489 -8.31 -20.68 10.70
CA SER A 489 -9.44 -21.43 10.17
C SER A 489 -10.74 -20.60 10.11
N HIS A 490 -10.84 -19.49 10.85
CA HIS A 490 -11.99 -18.58 10.78
C HIS A 490 -12.09 -17.83 9.45
N HIS A 491 -11.07 -17.90 8.60
CA HIS A 491 -11.21 -17.52 7.19
C HIS A 491 -12.33 -18.31 6.47
N ILE A 492 -12.70 -19.51 6.95
CA ILE A 492 -13.86 -20.28 6.46
C ILE A 492 -15.17 -19.52 6.68
N TRP A 493 -15.33 -18.79 7.78
CA TRP A 493 -16.55 -18.02 8.02
C TRP A 493 -16.67 -16.82 7.08
N ALA A 494 -15.55 -16.27 6.60
CA ALA A 494 -15.52 -15.07 5.76
C ALA A 494 -16.27 -13.85 6.35
N GLY A 495 -16.47 -13.81 7.68
CA GLY A 495 -17.27 -12.80 8.39
C GLY A 495 -18.76 -13.13 8.49
N GLU A 496 -19.18 -14.24 7.91
CA GLU A 496 -20.55 -14.75 7.87
C GLU A 496 -20.67 -15.95 8.81
N ILE A 497 -21.20 -15.71 10.01
CA ILE A 497 -21.28 -16.68 11.11
C ILE A 497 -22.69 -17.21 11.31
N LYS A 498 -23.59 -16.97 10.33
CA LYS A 498 -25.00 -17.39 10.41
C LYS A 498 -25.19 -18.87 10.77
N PRO A 499 -24.43 -19.86 10.24
CA PRO A 499 -24.58 -21.25 10.63
C PRO A 499 -24.41 -21.46 12.13
N LEU A 500 -23.38 -20.88 12.74
CA LEU A 500 -23.16 -20.97 14.19
C LEU A 500 -24.33 -20.35 14.98
N ILE A 501 -24.85 -19.22 14.51
CA ILE A 501 -26.01 -18.56 15.12
C ILE A 501 -27.26 -19.45 15.01
N ASP A 502 -27.53 -19.98 13.83
CA ASP A 502 -28.69 -20.84 13.57
C ASP A 502 -28.61 -22.12 14.41
N TRP A 503 -27.43 -22.74 14.51
CA TRP A 503 -27.23 -23.94 15.33
C TRP A 503 -27.45 -23.66 16.82
N ALA A 504 -27.07 -22.48 17.29
CA ALA A 504 -27.23 -22.02 18.65
C ALA A 504 -28.63 -21.43 18.96
N THR A 505 -29.52 -21.34 17.97
CA THR A 505 -30.85 -20.77 18.13
C THR A 505 -31.92 -21.87 18.21
N ALA A 506 -32.69 -21.87 19.30
CA ALA A 506 -33.82 -22.77 19.52
C ALA A 506 -35.16 -22.00 19.53
N GLU A 507 -36.27 -22.68 19.78
CA GLU A 507 -37.62 -22.05 19.81
C GLU A 507 -37.73 -20.88 20.79
N ASN A 508 -36.96 -20.91 21.89
CA ASN A 508 -36.92 -19.86 22.91
C ASN A 508 -35.83 -18.81 22.68
N GLY A 509 -35.16 -18.80 21.53
CA GLY A 509 -34.16 -17.79 21.15
C GLY A 509 -32.73 -18.32 21.07
N PHE A 510 -31.79 -17.39 20.98
CA PHE A 510 -30.34 -17.64 20.87
C PHE A 510 -29.73 -18.03 22.22
N HIS A 511 -28.85 -19.03 22.23
CA HIS A 511 -28.15 -19.53 23.43
C HIS A 511 -26.63 -19.35 23.29
N LEU A 512 -26.04 -18.49 24.13
CA LEU A 512 -24.60 -18.20 24.10
C LEU A 512 -23.73 -19.44 24.37
N ASP A 513 -24.12 -20.28 25.33
CA ASP A 513 -23.36 -21.49 25.67
C ASP A 513 -23.31 -22.49 24.50
N ALA A 514 -24.44 -22.63 23.77
CA ALA A 514 -24.50 -23.46 22.59
C ALA A 514 -23.60 -22.90 21.47
N PHE A 515 -23.66 -21.59 21.23
CA PHE A 515 -22.80 -20.92 20.25
C PHE A 515 -21.30 -21.14 20.55
N ASN A 516 -20.90 -20.94 21.81
CA ASN A 516 -19.53 -21.18 22.25
C ASN A 516 -19.14 -22.66 22.13
N GLY A 517 -20.07 -23.59 22.40
CA GLY A 517 -19.87 -25.02 22.19
C GLY A 517 -19.56 -25.35 20.72
N TYR A 518 -20.34 -24.81 19.78
CA TYR A 518 -20.11 -25.02 18.35
C TYR A 518 -18.82 -24.36 17.87
N LEU A 519 -18.54 -23.12 18.28
CA LEU A 519 -17.31 -22.43 17.89
C LEU A 519 -16.07 -23.15 18.41
N ASN A 520 -16.07 -23.58 19.67
CA ASN A 520 -14.95 -24.33 20.23
C ASN A 520 -14.77 -25.70 19.57
N MET A 521 -15.86 -26.37 19.18
CA MET A 521 -15.78 -27.61 18.41
C MET A 521 -15.24 -27.35 17.00
N PHE A 522 -15.63 -26.24 16.36
CA PHE A 522 -15.08 -25.82 15.07
C PHE A 522 -13.57 -25.64 15.17
N ASP A 523 -13.10 -24.89 16.17
CA ASP A 523 -11.68 -24.60 16.38
C ASP A 523 -10.85 -25.88 16.62
N ARG A 524 -11.45 -26.93 17.21
CA ARG A 524 -10.82 -28.24 17.43
C ARG A 524 -10.77 -29.12 16.19
N LEU A 525 -11.77 -29.04 15.32
CA LEU A 525 -11.86 -29.88 14.12
C LEU A 525 -11.15 -29.24 12.92
N PHE A 526 -11.23 -27.92 12.80
CA PHE A 526 -10.68 -27.13 11.70
C PHE A 526 -9.47 -26.34 12.20
N GLU A 527 -8.31 -26.99 12.24
CA GLU A 527 -7.07 -26.41 12.74
C GLU A 527 -6.21 -25.79 11.63
N GLY A 528 -5.46 -24.75 11.96
CA GLY A 528 -4.45 -24.15 11.08
C GLY A 528 -5.04 -23.63 9.76
N ASN A 529 -4.42 -23.99 8.64
CA ASN A 529 -4.91 -23.65 7.30
C ASN A 529 -5.98 -24.62 6.79
N CYS A 530 -6.38 -25.61 7.60
CA CYS A 530 -7.25 -26.71 7.17
C CYS A 530 -6.65 -27.51 6.00
N GLU A 531 -5.32 -27.66 5.98
CA GLU A 531 -4.56 -28.39 4.96
C GLU A 531 -4.48 -29.88 5.37
N ASP A 532 -3.30 -30.51 5.33
CA ASP A 532 -3.14 -31.96 5.61
C ASP A 532 -3.50 -32.38 7.04
N ASN A 533 -3.59 -31.43 7.98
CA ASN A 533 -3.79 -31.70 9.41
C ASN A 533 -5.23 -32.11 9.80
N ILE A 534 -6.20 -32.04 8.88
CA ILE A 534 -7.61 -32.37 9.17
C ILE A 534 -8.15 -33.58 8.38
N ASP A 535 -7.28 -34.46 7.90
CA ASP A 535 -7.68 -35.62 7.08
C ASP A 535 -8.63 -36.59 7.79
N LEU A 536 -8.50 -36.75 9.10
CA LEU A 536 -9.46 -37.55 9.88
C LEU A 536 -10.86 -36.91 9.86
N VAL A 537 -10.94 -35.58 9.94
CA VAL A 537 -12.21 -34.84 9.85
C VAL A 537 -12.82 -34.98 8.45
N ARG A 538 -12.02 -34.86 7.38
CA ARG A 538 -12.47 -35.13 6.00
C ARG A 538 -13.10 -36.52 5.86
N ARG A 539 -12.41 -37.54 6.35
CA ARG A 539 -12.87 -38.94 6.30
C ARG A 539 -14.13 -39.15 7.12
N ALA A 540 -14.21 -38.57 8.32
CA ALA A 540 -15.42 -38.63 9.14
C ALA A 540 -16.60 -37.92 8.46
N LEU A 541 -16.39 -36.79 7.79
CA LEU A 541 -17.44 -36.06 7.08
C LEU A 541 -17.98 -36.84 5.86
N LEU A 542 -17.15 -37.65 5.18
CA LEU A 542 -17.63 -38.55 4.11
C LEU A 542 -18.70 -39.53 4.62
N THR A 543 -18.67 -39.88 5.92
CA THR A 543 -19.66 -40.78 6.53
C THR A 543 -21.04 -40.14 6.75
N ARG A 544 -21.14 -38.80 6.56
CA ARG A 544 -22.36 -38.02 6.82
C ARG A 544 -23.20 -37.75 5.59
N SER A 545 -22.84 -38.31 4.44
CA SER A 545 -23.58 -38.19 3.18
C SER A 545 -23.92 -36.75 2.82
N LEU A 546 -22.94 -35.85 2.96
CA LEU A 546 -23.11 -34.43 2.63
C LEU A 546 -23.38 -34.27 1.13
N ALA A 547 -24.30 -33.39 0.77
CA ALA A 547 -24.55 -33.01 -0.61
C ALA A 547 -23.27 -32.39 -1.20
N ASN A 548 -22.94 -32.80 -2.42
CA ASN A 548 -21.76 -32.33 -3.17
C ASN A 548 -20.42 -32.51 -2.45
N TYR A 549 -20.28 -33.50 -1.56
CA TYR A 549 -19.00 -33.86 -0.94
C TYR A 549 -18.59 -35.29 -1.33
N PRO A 550 -17.39 -35.51 -1.88
CA PRO A 550 -16.39 -34.51 -2.32
C PRO A 550 -16.92 -33.55 -3.41
N ILE A 551 -16.37 -32.34 -3.45
CA ILE A 551 -16.74 -31.31 -4.44
C ILE A 551 -16.30 -31.78 -5.82
N LYS A 552 -17.25 -31.91 -6.75
CA LYS A 552 -17.00 -32.40 -8.11
C LYS A 552 -16.92 -31.25 -9.12
N GLN A 553 -15.85 -31.22 -9.91
CA GLN A 553 -15.67 -30.31 -11.04
C GLN A 553 -15.22 -31.09 -12.28
N GLY A 554 -16.15 -31.39 -13.18
CA GLY A 554 -15.88 -32.28 -14.32
C GLY A 554 -15.52 -33.69 -13.86
N ASN A 555 -14.29 -34.12 -14.16
CA ASN A 555 -13.74 -35.40 -13.71
C ASN A 555 -12.91 -35.28 -12.41
N GLU A 556 -12.76 -34.07 -11.88
CA GLU A 556 -11.97 -33.80 -10.68
C GLU A 556 -12.85 -33.81 -9.43
N PHE A 557 -12.28 -34.26 -8.33
CA PHE A 557 -12.91 -34.29 -7.01
C PHE A 557 -11.97 -33.67 -5.97
N ASN A 558 -12.50 -32.73 -5.19
CA ASN A 558 -11.80 -32.03 -4.12
C ASN A 558 -12.46 -32.40 -2.77
N PHE A 559 -11.66 -32.88 -1.83
CA PHE A 559 -12.10 -33.29 -0.48
C PHE A 559 -12.07 -32.15 0.55
N GLY A 560 -12.10 -30.90 0.08
CA GLY A 560 -12.01 -29.68 0.89
C GLY A 560 -10.56 -29.31 1.16
N TRP A 561 -10.05 -28.30 0.46
CA TRP A 561 -8.67 -27.82 0.62
C TRP A 561 -8.64 -26.35 1.01
N GLY A 562 -9.27 -25.49 0.22
CA GLY A 562 -9.33 -24.05 0.49
C GLY A 562 -10.44 -23.68 1.47
N TRP A 563 -10.27 -22.53 2.13
CA TRP A 563 -11.30 -21.96 3.01
C TRP A 563 -12.66 -21.80 2.32
N ALA A 564 -12.67 -21.45 1.02
CA ALA A 564 -13.88 -21.31 0.23
C ALA A 564 -14.60 -22.65 0.00
N ASP A 565 -13.87 -23.75 -0.17
CA ASP A 565 -14.43 -25.10 -0.30
C ASP A 565 -15.21 -25.45 0.98
N TRP A 566 -14.58 -25.21 2.14
CA TRP A 566 -15.19 -25.47 3.44
C TRP A 566 -16.38 -24.55 3.73
N HIS A 567 -16.27 -23.26 3.38
CA HIS A 567 -17.37 -22.31 3.51
C HIS A 567 -18.59 -22.80 2.75
N GLN A 568 -18.42 -23.15 1.47
CA GLN A 568 -19.49 -23.67 0.62
C GLN A 568 -20.09 -24.95 1.20
N LEU A 569 -19.26 -25.92 1.61
CA LEU A 569 -19.73 -27.20 2.15
C LEU A 569 -20.56 -27.01 3.43
N ILE A 570 -20.12 -26.16 4.35
CA ILE A 570 -20.85 -25.85 5.58
C ILE A 570 -22.18 -25.19 5.26
N TRP A 571 -22.20 -24.23 4.32
CA TRP A 571 -23.43 -23.50 3.98
C TRP A 571 -24.47 -24.39 3.30
N GLU A 572 -24.05 -25.19 2.32
CA GLU A 572 -24.93 -26.11 1.59
C GLU A 572 -25.44 -27.26 2.47
N ASN A 573 -24.68 -27.63 3.51
CA ASN A 573 -24.95 -28.77 4.38
C ASN A 573 -25.12 -28.40 5.85
N SER A 574 -25.58 -27.17 6.15
CA SER A 574 -25.58 -26.60 7.52
C SER A 574 -26.22 -27.53 8.56
N GLU A 575 -27.36 -28.15 8.26
CA GLU A 575 -28.03 -29.07 9.18
C GLU A 575 -27.26 -30.39 9.41
N ALA A 576 -26.57 -30.90 8.38
CA ALA A 576 -25.75 -32.10 8.52
C ALA A 576 -24.47 -31.81 9.32
N PHE A 577 -23.88 -30.63 9.13
CA PHE A 577 -22.78 -30.13 9.96
C PHE A 577 -23.21 -29.94 11.40
N ARG A 578 -24.38 -29.33 11.67
CA ARG A 578 -24.93 -29.21 13.02
C ARG A 578 -24.99 -30.55 13.72
N LYS A 579 -25.60 -31.56 13.10
CA LYS A 579 -25.71 -32.92 13.67
C LYS A 579 -24.34 -33.55 13.90
N PHE A 580 -23.41 -33.40 12.96
CA PHE A 580 -22.05 -33.91 13.12
C PHE A 580 -21.35 -33.25 14.32
N PHE A 581 -21.52 -31.93 14.48
CA PHE A 581 -20.97 -31.19 15.61
C PHE A 581 -21.64 -31.57 16.93
N ASP A 582 -22.96 -31.77 16.96
CA ASP A 582 -23.68 -32.25 18.13
C ASP A 582 -23.13 -33.60 18.60
N ASP A 583 -22.90 -34.52 17.66
CA ASP A 583 -22.34 -35.83 17.95
C ASP A 583 -20.88 -35.70 18.44
N CYS A 584 -20.08 -34.82 17.83
CA CYS A 584 -18.72 -34.54 18.28
C CYS A 584 -18.69 -33.94 19.69
N ILE A 585 -19.56 -32.97 20.00
CA ILE A 585 -19.65 -32.31 21.31
C ILE A 585 -19.98 -33.34 22.40
N LYS A 586 -20.94 -34.23 22.14
CA LYS A 586 -21.30 -35.32 23.09
C LYS A 586 -20.15 -36.27 23.39
N ASN A 587 -19.28 -36.53 22.41
CA ASN A 587 -18.15 -37.46 22.54
C ASN A 587 -16.82 -36.75 22.88
N ALA A 588 -16.84 -35.42 23.04
CA ALA A 588 -15.64 -34.63 23.22
C ALA A 588 -14.99 -34.80 24.61
N GLU A 589 -15.77 -35.22 25.61
CA GLU A 589 -15.34 -35.44 27.00
C GLU A 589 -14.57 -36.75 27.17
N THR A 590 -14.78 -37.74 26.29
CA THR A 590 -14.12 -39.05 26.35
C THR A 590 -12.86 -39.07 25.50
N ASP A 591 -13.02 -39.07 24.18
CA ASP A 591 -11.94 -39.05 23.18
C ASP A 591 -12.52 -38.73 21.79
N LEU A 592 -12.36 -37.46 21.36
CA LEU A 592 -12.87 -37.00 20.07
C LEU A 592 -12.20 -37.73 18.90
N GLU A 593 -10.90 -38.02 18.98
CA GLU A 593 -10.17 -38.67 17.90
C GLU A 593 -10.63 -40.13 17.75
N ALA A 594 -10.84 -40.83 18.86
CA ALA A 594 -11.39 -42.18 18.85
C ALA A 594 -12.81 -42.23 18.28
N TYR A 595 -13.65 -41.24 18.60
CA TYR A 595 -14.99 -41.12 18.02
C TYR A 595 -14.95 -40.90 16.49
N LEU A 596 -14.10 -40.00 16.00
CA LEU A 596 -13.97 -39.78 14.56
C LEU A 596 -13.44 -41.02 13.83
N LYS A 597 -12.54 -41.79 14.47
CA LYS A 597 -12.07 -43.08 13.95
C LYS A 597 -13.19 -44.12 13.91
N SER A 598 -14.02 -44.21 14.95
CA SER A 598 -15.12 -45.18 14.98
C SER A 598 -16.14 -44.91 13.87
N LEU A 599 -16.42 -43.64 13.54
CA LEU A 599 -17.24 -43.29 12.38
C LEU A 599 -16.66 -43.86 11.08
N CYS A 600 -15.34 -43.77 10.91
CA CYS A 600 -14.67 -44.30 9.73
C CYS A 600 -14.71 -45.83 9.70
N ASP A 601 -14.38 -46.48 10.82
CA ASP A 601 -14.29 -47.94 10.94
C ASP A 601 -15.64 -48.63 10.76
N GLU A 602 -16.74 -48.00 11.21
CA GLU A 602 -18.10 -48.51 11.09
C GLU A 602 -18.75 -48.20 9.72
N PHE A 603 -18.10 -47.41 8.86
CA PHE A 603 -18.67 -47.01 7.58
C PHE A 603 -18.79 -48.20 6.60
N PRO A 604 -19.96 -48.47 6.01
CA PRO A 604 -20.13 -49.66 5.17
C PRO A 604 -19.29 -49.63 3.88
N LEU A 605 -18.68 -50.76 3.54
CA LEU A 605 -17.74 -50.88 2.39
C LEU A 605 -18.41 -50.72 1.03
N GLU A 606 -19.73 -50.93 0.96
CA GLU A 606 -20.54 -50.80 -0.26
C GLU A 606 -20.94 -49.36 -0.58
N GLN A 607 -20.72 -48.41 0.35
CA GLN A 607 -21.04 -47.01 0.14
C GLN A 607 -20.02 -46.32 -0.76
N ASP A 608 -20.47 -45.29 -1.47
CA ASP A 608 -19.57 -44.42 -2.23
C ASP A 608 -18.50 -43.85 -1.30
N TRP A 609 -17.27 -43.74 -1.81
CA TRP A 609 -16.10 -43.22 -1.09
C TRP A 609 -15.61 -44.04 0.11
N ALA A 610 -16.19 -45.22 0.39
CA ALA A 610 -15.73 -46.08 1.48
C ALA A 610 -14.22 -46.38 1.40
N GLU A 611 -13.67 -46.51 0.19
CA GLU A 611 -12.23 -46.68 -0.04
C GLU A 611 -11.41 -45.53 0.56
N PHE A 612 -11.84 -44.28 0.40
CA PHE A 612 -11.19 -43.09 0.99
C PHE A 612 -11.46 -42.95 2.49
N VAL A 613 -12.60 -43.43 2.98
CA VAL A 613 -12.91 -43.48 4.42
C VAL A 613 -12.00 -44.47 5.13
N HIS A 614 -11.80 -45.67 4.61
CA HIS A 614 -11.05 -46.74 5.27
C HIS A 614 -9.53 -46.66 5.04
N CYS A 615 -9.07 -46.03 3.96
CA CYS A 615 -7.66 -46.00 3.59
C CYS A 615 -7.07 -44.58 3.72
N PRO A 616 -6.60 -44.16 4.92
CA PRO A 616 -6.09 -42.80 5.16
C PRO A 616 -4.99 -42.37 4.18
N TYR A 617 -4.16 -43.32 3.75
CA TYR A 617 -3.02 -43.05 2.86
C TYR A 617 -3.41 -42.55 1.47
N LEU A 618 -4.69 -42.70 1.06
CA LEU A 618 -5.17 -42.17 -0.22
C LEU A 618 -5.23 -40.64 -0.19
N LEU A 619 -5.80 -40.06 0.88
CA LEU A 619 -5.81 -38.61 1.07
C LEU A 619 -4.43 -38.07 1.46
N GLU A 620 -3.63 -38.84 2.21
CA GLU A 620 -2.25 -38.48 2.55
C GLU A 620 -1.40 -38.27 1.28
N TYR A 621 -1.59 -39.10 0.25
CA TYR A 621 -0.89 -38.89 -1.02
C TYR A 621 -1.30 -37.58 -1.70
N CYS A 622 -2.60 -37.25 -1.66
CA CYS A 622 -3.14 -36.06 -2.31
C CYS A 622 -2.88 -34.82 -1.46
N ASN A 623 -1.70 -34.21 -1.60
CA ASN A 623 -1.29 -33.07 -0.78
C ASN A 623 -2.09 -31.78 -1.00
N THR A 624 -2.94 -31.72 -2.03
CA THR A 624 -3.96 -30.66 -2.18
C THR A 624 -5.38 -31.21 -2.06
N LYS A 625 -5.53 -32.48 -1.66
CA LYS A 625 -6.81 -33.20 -1.51
C LYS A 625 -7.66 -33.26 -2.78
N HIS A 626 -6.99 -33.24 -3.94
CA HIS A 626 -7.61 -33.43 -5.25
C HIS A 626 -7.41 -34.87 -5.75
N THR A 627 -8.39 -35.37 -6.50
CA THR A 627 -8.31 -36.63 -7.25
C THR A 627 -9.01 -36.48 -8.60
N ILE A 628 -8.73 -37.39 -9.53
CA ILE A 628 -9.35 -37.43 -10.86
C ILE A 628 -10.03 -38.79 -11.06
N CYS A 629 -11.23 -38.82 -11.62
CA CYS A 629 -11.92 -40.05 -12.00
C CYS A 629 -12.34 -39.98 -13.47
N ASN A 630 -11.64 -40.73 -14.33
CA ASN A 630 -11.82 -40.65 -15.79
C ASN A 630 -12.97 -41.51 -16.33
N ASP A 631 -13.40 -42.55 -15.61
CA ASP A 631 -14.36 -43.57 -16.06
C ASP A 631 -15.45 -43.88 -15.03
N GLY A 632 -15.52 -43.08 -13.95
CA GLY A 632 -16.48 -43.25 -12.86
C GLY A 632 -16.15 -44.38 -11.87
N LYS A 633 -15.05 -45.12 -12.04
CA LYS A 633 -14.68 -46.25 -11.15
C LYS A 633 -13.21 -46.24 -10.73
N ASN A 634 -12.31 -45.64 -11.51
CA ASN A 634 -10.89 -45.57 -11.23
C ASN A 634 -10.46 -44.16 -10.81
N HIS A 635 -10.31 -43.97 -9.51
CA HIS A 635 -9.70 -42.76 -8.98
C HIS A 635 -8.18 -42.77 -9.21
N ILE A 636 -7.68 -41.63 -9.65
CA ILE A 636 -6.27 -41.29 -9.77
C ILE A 636 -5.98 -40.25 -8.69
N LEU A 637 -5.08 -40.61 -7.78
CA LEU A 637 -4.51 -39.73 -6.78
C LEU A 637 -3.53 -38.77 -7.46
N VAL A 638 -3.46 -37.52 -7.01
CA VAL A 638 -2.57 -36.51 -7.60
C VAL A 638 -1.83 -35.71 -6.53
N LYS A 639 -0.55 -35.40 -6.78
CA LYS A 639 0.20 -34.37 -6.05
C LYS A 639 0.40 -33.13 -6.91
N ASN A 640 0.42 -31.97 -6.25
CA ASN A 640 0.73 -30.65 -6.85
C ASN A 640 -0.09 -30.38 -8.12
N SER A 641 -1.41 -30.45 -8.04
CA SER A 641 -2.30 -30.11 -9.15
C SER A 641 -1.92 -30.82 -10.46
N TRP A 642 -1.96 -32.15 -10.42
CA TRP A 642 -1.71 -33.04 -11.56
C TRP A 642 -0.24 -33.29 -11.96
N SER A 643 0.74 -33.01 -11.09
CA SER A 643 2.15 -33.29 -11.41
C SER A 643 2.52 -34.78 -11.33
N LYS A 644 1.92 -35.52 -10.38
CA LYS A 644 2.33 -36.90 -10.06
C LYS A 644 1.12 -37.84 -9.87
N PRO A 645 0.60 -38.47 -10.93
CA PRO A 645 -0.50 -39.44 -10.83
C PRO A 645 -0.10 -40.64 -10.03
N PHE A 646 -1.07 -41.19 -9.32
CA PHE A 646 -1.00 -42.56 -8.92
C PHE A 646 -2.39 -43.19 -8.84
N ALA A 647 -2.60 -44.29 -9.55
CA ALA A 647 -3.88 -44.98 -9.51
C ALA A 647 -4.15 -45.52 -8.10
N VAL A 648 -5.39 -45.41 -7.61
CA VAL A 648 -5.78 -45.94 -6.30
C VAL A 648 -5.50 -47.44 -6.20
N LYS A 649 -5.69 -48.21 -7.28
CA LYS A 649 -5.41 -49.66 -7.26
C LYS A 649 -3.91 -49.97 -7.13
N ASN A 650 -3.04 -49.14 -7.71
CA ASN A 650 -1.61 -49.23 -7.46
C ASN A 650 -1.27 -48.86 -6.00
N ALA A 651 -2.00 -47.91 -5.41
CA ALA A 651 -1.81 -47.52 -4.00
C ALA A 651 -2.07 -48.69 -3.05
N HIS A 652 -3.18 -49.39 -3.24
CA HIS A 652 -3.53 -50.58 -2.46
C HIS A 652 -2.45 -51.65 -2.57
N LEU A 653 -1.97 -51.93 -3.78
CA LEU A 653 -0.89 -52.90 -3.96
C LEU A 653 0.37 -52.46 -3.22
N LEU A 654 0.80 -51.21 -3.38
CA LEU A 654 1.99 -50.66 -2.72
C LEU A 654 1.92 -50.86 -1.20
N TYR A 655 0.79 -50.48 -0.60
CA TYR A 655 0.57 -50.61 0.84
C TYR A 655 0.47 -52.08 1.29
N SER A 656 -0.13 -52.97 0.47
CA SER A 656 -0.18 -54.40 0.77
C SER A 656 1.20 -55.07 0.76
N LEU A 657 2.16 -54.50 0.04
CA LEU A 657 3.57 -54.93 0.02
C LEU A 657 4.39 -54.29 1.17
N GLY A 658 3.76 -53.49 2.03
CA GLY A 658 4.38 -52.82 3.18
C GLY A 658 5.06 -51.50 2.85
N ALA A 659 5.02 -51.04 1.60
CA ALA A 659 5.64 -49.79 1.17
C ALA A 659 4.68 -48.60 1.32
N THR A 660 5.23 -47.40 1.47
CA THR A 660 4.47 -46.16 1.59
C THR A 660 5.01 -45.08 0.67
N TRP A 661 4.29 -43.97 0.55
CA TRP A 661 4.74 -42.82 -0.25
C TRP A 661 6.00 -42.15 0.29
N GLN A 662 6.23 -42.28 1.60
CA GLN A 662 7.34 -41.67 2.34
C GLN A 662 8.59 -42.57 2.31
N ASN A 663 8.39 -43.89 2.26
CA ASN A 663 9.46 -44.89 2.23
C ASN A 663 9.63 -45.44 0.81
N GLY A 664 10.27 -44.65 -0.05
CA GLY A 664 10.37 -44.91 -1.50
C GLY A 664 11.35 -46.02 -1.93
N ASN A 665 11.78 -46.91 -1.02
CA ASN A 665 12.59 -48.08 -1.33
C ASN A 665 12.69 -48.99 -0.09
N ILE A 666 11.86 -50.03 0.00
CA ILE A 666 11.88 -50.98 1.13
C ILE A 666 12.17 -52.40 0.67
N LEU A 667 12.58 -53.27 1.59
CA LEU A 667 12.76 -54.70 1.32
C LEU A 667 11.41 -55.34 0.93
N PHE A 668 11.39 -56.10 -0.17
CA PHE A 668 10.17 -56.83 -0.58
C PHE A 668 9.85 -57.99 0.37
N ASP A 669 10.85 -58.82 0.66
CA ASP A 669 10.73 -59.97 1.57
C ASP A 669 12.12 -60.34 2.11
N GLU A 670 12.21 -60.81 3.36
CA GLU A 670 13.48 -61.19 3.98
C GLU A 670 14.21 -62.32 3.24
N LYS A 671 13.47 -63.20 2.54
CA LYS A 671 14.07 -64.25 1.71
C LYS A 671 14.75 -63.72 0.45
N TYR A 672 14.44 -62.49 0.04
CA TYR A 672 14.96 -61.85 -1.17
C TYR A 672 15.68 -60.54 -0.80
N PRO A 673 16.86 -60.61 -0.13
CA PRO A 673 17.52 -59.45 0.48
C PRO A 673 17.96 -58.37 -0.50
N GLN A 674 17.98 -58.66 -1.81
CA GLN A 674 18.35 -57.72 -2.88
C GLN A 674 17.17 -57.12 -3.62
N TRP A 675 15.94 -57.55 -3.31
CA TRP A 675 14.73 -57.05 -3.95
C TRP A 675 14.10 -55.93 -3.15
N ARG A 676 13.69 -54.89 -3.85
CA ARG A 676 13.12 -53.69 -3.24
C ARG A 676 11.80 -53.30 -3.88
N VAL A 677 10.89 -52.75 -3.07
CA VAL A 677 9.59 -52.20 -3.49
C VAL A 677 9.63 -50.69 -3.43
N TRP A 678 9.17 -50.05 -4.49
CA TRP A 678 8.91 -48.62 -4.56
C TRP A 678 7.79 -48.34 -5.58
N TYR A 679 7.55 -47.07 -5.90
CA TYR A 679 6.48 -46.68 -6.83
C TYR A 679 6.93 -45.61 -7.81
N TYR A 680 6.47 -45.72 -9.05
CA TYR A 680 6.68 -44.70 -10.07
C TYR A 680 5.38 -43.93 -10.29
N GLN A 681 5.46 -42.61 -10.19
CA GLN A 681 4.38 -41.67 -10.38
C GLN A 681 4.70 -40.72 -11.54
N GLY A 682 3.98 -40.82 -12.65
CA GLY A 682 4.26 -40.02 -13.85
C GLY A 682 3.08 -39.89 -14.81
N GLN A 683 2.97 -38.75 -15.50
CA GLN A 683 1.85 -38.46 -16.41
C GLN A 683 1.75 -39.45 -17.60
N ILE A 684 2.87 -40.06 -17.98
CA ILE A 684 2.96 -41.06 -19.06
C ILE A 684 2.64 -42.48 -18.55
N GLY A 685 2.55 -42.67 -17.23
CA GLY A 685 2.24 -43.95 -16.59
C GLY A 685 2.61 -43.97 -15.12
N ASN A 686 1.94 -44.83 -14.33
CA ASN A 686 2.26 -45.05 -12.93
C ASN A 686 2.15 -46.54 -12.57
N CYS A 687 3.02 -47.01 -11.69
CA CYS A 687 3.13 -48.43 -11.33
C CYS A 687 3.76 -48.63 -9.95
N VAL A 688 3.58 -49.82 -9.38
CA VAL A 688 4.38 -50.33 -8.28
C VAL A 688 5.58 -51.06 -8.88
N VAL A 689 6.78 -50.76 -8.38
CA VAL A 689 8.04 -51.29 -8.89
C VAL A 689 8.64 -52.24 -7.88
N ILE A 690 9.00 -53.43 -8.35
CA ILE A 690 9.79 -54.41 -7.61
C ILE A 690 11.09 -54.62 -8.37
N GLU A 691 12.23 -54.27 -7.79
CA GLU A 691 13.50 -54.31 -8.53
C GLU A 691 14.66 -54.91 -7.75
N ASN A 692 15.62 -55.44 -8.50
CA ASN A 692 16.92 -55.87 -8.04
C ASN A 692 17.99 -55.10 -8.84
N THR A 693 18.60 -54.11 -8.19
CA THR A 693 19.58 -53.21 -8.83
C THR A 693 20.86 -53.94 -9.21
N GLU A 694 21.29 -54.94 -8.43
CA GLU A 694 22.52 -55.72 -8.70
C GLU A 694 22.38 -56.55 -9.98
N ARG A 695 21.22 -57.20 -10.18
CA ARG A 695 20.91 -57.97 -11.39
C ARG A 695 20.44 -57.09 -12.56
N ASN A 696 20.21 -55.79 -12.34
CA ASN A 696 19.60 -54.87 -13.31
C ASN A 696 18.24 -55.38 -13.81
N VAL A 697 17.38 -55.87 -12.90
CA VAL A 697 16.05 -56.41 -13.19
C VAL A 697 14.97 -55.57 -12.50
N ALA A 698 13.90 -55.26 -13.23
CA ALA A 698 12.74 -54.56 -12.70
C ALA A 698 11.43 -55.25 -13.13
N ILE A 699 10.47 -55.22 -12.22
CA ILE A 699 9.10 -55.67 -12.40
C ILE A 699 8.20 -54.47 -12.15
N ASP A 700 7.53 -53.97 -13.17
CA ASP A 700 6.52 -52.92 -13.02
C ASP A 700 5.13 -53.58 -12.98
N VAL A 701 4.34 -53.26 -11.96
CA VAL A 701 2.97 -53.74 -11.77
C VAL A 701 1.99 -52.58 -11.88
N VAL A 702 1.04 -52.71 -12.81
CA VAL A 702 -0.04 -51.75 -13.02
C VAL A 702 -1.38 -52.45 -12.81
N CYS A 703 -2.12 -52.02 -11.79
CA CYS A 703 -3.41 -52.58 -11.44
C CYS A 703 -4.56 -51.63 -11.80
N SER A 704 -5.67 -52.24 -12.23
CA SER A 704 -6.96 -51.62 -12.50
C SER A 704 -8.05 -52.30 -11.68
N VAL A 705 -9.33 -51.96 -11.90
CA VAL A 705 -10.46 -52.61 -11.22
C VAL A 705 -10.56 -54.11 -11.53
N THR A 706 -10.19 -54.52 -12.75
CA THR A 706 -10.46 -55.87 -13.27
C THR A 706 -9.21 -56.71 -13.53
N GLU A 707 -8.05 -56.08 -13.64
CA GLU A 707 -6.82 -56.76 -14.05
C GLU A 707 -5.58 -56.07 -13.49
N CYS A 708 -4.52 -56.85 -13.26
CA CYS A 708 -3.17 -56.34 -13.05
C CYS A 708 -2.25 -56.80 -14.18
N THR A 709 -1.51 -55.85 -14.73
CA THR A 709 -0.44 -56.08 -15.70
C THR A 709 0.89 -56.14 -14.97
N ILE A 710 1.63 -57.22 -15.15
CA ILE A 710 3.02 -57.34 -14.71
C ILE A 710 3.93 -57.23 -15.93
N THR A 711 4.91 -56.33 -15.88
CA THR A 711 5.95 -56.25 -16.91
C THR A 711 7.33 -56.51 -16.33
N LEU A 712 8.11 -57.38 -16.97
CA LEU A 712 9.43 -57.80 -16.55
C LEU A 712 10.47 -57.38 -17.60
N PHE A 713 11.53 -56.71 -17.15
CA PHE A 713 12.55 -56.16 -18.03
C PHE A 713 13.87 -55.85 -17.30
N ARG A 714 14.90 -55.48 -18.08
CA ARG A 714 16.17 -54.96 -17.56
C ARG A 714 16.30 -53.49 -17.94
N ARG A 715 16.71 -52.60 -17.01
CA ARG A 715 16.62 -51.14 -17.22
C ARG A 715 17.65 -50.57 -18.20
N LYS A 716 18.87 -51.12 -18.22
CA LYS A 716 20.03 -50.59 -18.96
C LYS A 716 20.50 -51.53 -20.06
N THR A 717 19.57 -52.04 -20.86
CA THR A 717 19.86 -53.08 -21.86
C THR A 717 18.87 -52.96 -23.02
N ASP A 718 19.28 -53.35 -24.22
CA ASP A 718 18.41 -53.37 -25.40
C ASP A 718 17.35 -54.49 -25.33
N GLU A 719 16.32 -54.33 -26.15
CA GLU A 719 15.11 -55.15 -26.18
C GLU A 719 15.40 -56.63 -26.52
N GLU A 720 16.34 -56.91 -27.41
CA GLU A 720 16.71 -58.28 -27.80
C GLU A 720 17.36 -59.02 -26.63
N ASN A 721 18.31 -58.36 -25.95
CA ASN A 721 18.94 -58.90 -24.75
C ASN A 721 17.96 -59.09 -23.59
N ILE A 722 16.95 -58.21 -23.43
CA ILE A 722 15.88 -58.42 -22.44
C ILE A 722 15.06 -59.67 -22.80
N ARG A 723 14.68 -59.81 -24.07
CA ARG A 723 13.87 -60.92 -24.56
C ARG A 723 14.56 -62.27 -24.34
N GLU A 724 15.83 -62.37 -24.72
CA GLU A 724 16.62 -63.59 -24.59
C GLU A 724 16.85 -63.95 -23.12
N TYR A 725 17.23 -62.97 -22.29
CA TYR A 725 17.55 -63.19 -20.87
C TYR A 725 16.39 -63.85 -20.12
N PHE A 726 15.16 -63.40 -20.32
CA PHE A 726 13.98 -63.97 -19.64
C PHE A 726 13.25 -65.07 -20.44
N SER A 727 13.78 -65.49 -21.59
CA SER A 727 13.10 -66.45 -22.47
C SER A 727 12.75 -67.76 -21.76
N THR A 728 13.62 -68.27 -20.90
CA THR A 728 13.40 -69.54 -20.18
C THR A 728 12.25 -69.48 -19.18
N ILE A 729 12.02 -68.32 -18.55
CA ILE A 729 10.95 -68.12 -17.56
C ILE A 729 9.66 -67.59 -18.17
N CYS A 730 9.72 -66.89 -19.31
CA CYS A 730 8.58 -66.24 -19.97
C CYS A 730 8.08 -66.98 -21.24
N SER A 731 8.65 -68.12 -21.63
CA SER A 731 8.16 -68.89 -22.80
C SER A 731 6.86 -69.68 -22.55
N THR A 732 6.06 -69.30 -21.55
CA THR A 732 4.75 -69.92 -21.28
C THR A 732 3.63 -69.13 -21.98
N PRO A 733 2.46 -69.74 -22.26
CA PRO A 733 1.34 -69.04 -22.91
C PRO A 733 0.78 -67.83 -22.15
N GLU A 734 1.16 -67.64 -20.90
CA GLU A 734 0.70 -66.57 -20.02
C GLU A 734 1.49 -65.25 -20.20
N TRP A 735 2.67 -65.32 -20.82
CA TRP A 735 3.54 -64.18 -21.04
C TRP A 735 3.55 -63.81 -22.53
N GLU A 736 3.48 -62.51 -22.79
CA GLU A 736 3.52 -61.91 -24.12
C GLU A 736 4.73 -60.99 -24.23
N TRP A 737 5.43 -61.04 -25.35
CA TRP A 737 6.46 -60.05 -25.68
C TRP A 737 5.81 -58.87 -26.39
N ASN A 738 5.83 -57.67 -25.79
CA ASN A 738 5.15 -56.50 -26.35
C ASN A 738 6.03 -55.64 -27.27
N GLY A 739 7.23 -56.12 -27.61
CA GLY A 739 8.25 -55.36 -28.35
C GLY A 739 9.39 -54.90 -27.47
N GLU A 740 9.12 -54.52 -26.22
CA GLU A 740 10.12 -53.92 -25.32
C GLU A 740 10.31 -54.70 -24.01
N ARG A 741 9.23 -55.34 -23.52
CA ARG A 741 9.17 -56.00 -22.21
C ARG A 741 8.33 -57.28 -22.29
N TRP A 742 8.62 -58.21 -21.39
CA TRP A 742 7.72 -59.34 -21.15
C TRP A 742 6.54 -58.88 -20.31
N LYS A 743 5.33 -59.19 -20.74
CA LYS A 743 4.07 -58.76 -20.13
C LYS A 743 3.23 -59.98 -19.76
N LYS A 744 2.70 -60.00 -18.54
CA LYS A 744 1.70 -60.98 -18.08
C LYS A 744 0.48 -60.25 -17.56
N MET A 745 -0.69 -60.67 -18.04
CA MET A 745 -1.98 -60.17 -17.56
C MET A 745 -2.55 -61.15 -16.54
N ILE A 746 -3.12 -60.62 -15.46
CA ILE A 746 -3.76 -61.42 -14.41
C ILE A 746 -5.19 -60.90 -14.26
N ASP A 747 -6.17 -61.78 -14.51
CA ASP A 747 -7.59 -61.50 -14.24
C ASP A 747 -7.80 -61.38 -12.73
N TYR A 748 -8.26 -60.22 -12.29
CA TYR A 748 -8.09 -59.76 -10.93
C TYR A 748 -9.29 -58.99 -10.42
N LYS A 749 -9.99 -59.58 -9.43
CA LYS A 749 -10.96 -58.89 -8.59
C LYS A 749 -10.34 -58.55 -7.24
N LEU A 750 -9.46 -57.53 -7.20
CA LEU A 750 -9.00 -56.86 -5.96
C LEU A 750 -8.43 -57.75 -4.82
N ASP A 751 -7.72 -58.84 -5.13
CA ASP A 751 -7.05 -59.71 -4.14
C ASP A 751 -5.50 -59.56 -4.09
N ASN A 752 -4.97 -58.53 -3.41
CA ASN A 752 -3.54 -58.18 -3.53
C ASN A 752 -2.60 -59.31 -3.09
N GLY A 753 -3.10 -60.26 -2.29
CA GLY A 753 -2.37 -61.48 -1.93
C GLY A 753 -1.97 -62.32 -3.15
N LYS A 754 -2.86 -62.49 -4.13
CA LYS A 754 -2.54 -63.21 -5.37
C LYS A 754 -1.47 -62.51 -6.20
N VAL A 755 -1.48 -61.18 -6.23
CA VAL A 755 -0.43 -60.43 -6.94
C VAL A 755 0.91 -60.65 -6.24
N ARG A 756 0.93 -60.61 -4.90
CA ARG A 756 2.13 -60.93 -4.11
C ARG A 756 2.61 -62.36 -4.39
N ASP A 757 1.72 -63.36 -4.43
CA ASP A 757 2.09 -64.75 -4.72
C ASP A 757 2.71 -64.91 -6.11
N VAL A 758 2.17 -64.24 -7.13
CA VAL A 758 2.74 -64.26 -8.49
C VAL A 758 4.09 -63.55 -8.53
N LEU A 759 4.25 -62.42 -7.83
CA LEU A 759 5.54 -61.74 -7.71
C LEU A 759 6.57 -62.62 -7.01
N ASP A 760 6.16 -63.33 -5.97
CA ASP A 760 6.98 -64.25 -5.20
C ASP A 760 7.51 -65.41 -6.04
N GLU A 761 6.60 -66.07 -6.76
CA GLU A 761 6.94 -67.15 -7.69
C GLU A 761 7.90 -66.66 -8.79
N LEU A 762 7.62 -65.48 -9.35
CA LEU A 762 8.45 -64.88 -10.40
C LEU A 762 9.85 -64.55 -9.89
N ILE A 763 9.97 -63.90 -8.74
CA ILE A 763 11.26 -63.56 -8.12
C ILE A 763 12.03 -64.83 -7.78
N GLY A 764 11.36 -65.84 -7.22
CA GLY A 764 11.97 -67.14 -6.93
C GLY A 764 12.57 -67.82 -8.17
N ARG A 765 11.89 -67.74 -9.32
CA ARG A 765 12.43 -68.22 -10.60
C ARG A 765 13.62 -67.40 -11.08
N ILE A 766 13.56 -66.07 -10.94
CA ILE A 766 14.66 -65.18 -11.35
C ILE A 766 15.91 -65.42 -10.50
N GLU A 767 15.76 -65.67 -9.19
CA GLU A 767 16.90 -65.99 -8.32
C GLU A 767 17.57 -67.33 -8.65
N GLN A 768 16.84 -68.25 -9.29
CA GLN A 768 17.38 -69.52 -9.81
C GLN A 768 18.03 -69.40 -11.19
N MET A 769 17.95 -68.23 -11.84
CA MET A 769 18.69 -67.95 -13.07
C MET A 769 20.14 -67.62 -12.72
N ASP A 770 21.07 -68.33 -13.35
CA ASP A 770 22.52 -68.13 -13.21
C ASP A 770 22.99 -66.78 -13.76
#